data_AF-A0A3L6DPF9-F1
#
_entry.id   AF-A0A3L6DPF9-F1
#
_cell.length_a   1.000
_cell.length_b   1.000
_cell.length_c   1.000
_cell.angle_alpha   90.00
_cell.angle_beta   90.00
_cell.angle_gamma   90.00
#
_symmetry.space_group_name_H-M   'P 1'
#
loop_
_entity.id
_entity.type
_entity.pdbx_description
1 polymer ?
#
loop_
_entity_poly.entity_id
_entity_poly.type
_entity_poly.pdbx_seq_one_letter_code
_entity_poly.pdbx_strand_id
1 'polypeptide(L)'
;MGGVAHTTHHQSVSQQPQPRTITKAAHESTTAPRLFFFTCVACPAPMETLLAGNPANGVAKPTCNGVGALPVANSHAIIATPAAAAATLAPAGATLGRHLARRLVQIGASDVFAVPGDFNLTLLDYLIAEPGLTLVGCCNELNAGYAADGYARSRGVGACAVTFTVGGLSVLNAIAGAYSENLPVVCIVGGPNSNDYGTNRILHHTIGLPDFSQELRCFQTITCYQAIINNLDDAHEQIDTAIATALRESKPVYISVSCNLAGLSHPTFSRDPVPMFISPRLSNKANLEYAVEAAADFLNKAVKPVMVGGPKIRVAKAREAFAAVADASGYPFAVMPAAKGLVPEHHPRFIGTYWGAVSTTFCAEIVESADAYLFAGPIFNDYSSVGYSLLLKREKAVIVQPDRMVVGDGPAFGCILMPEFLRALAKRLRRNTTAYDNYRRIFVPDREPPNGKPNEPLRVNVLFKHIKGMLSGDSAVVAETGDSWFNCQKLRLPEGCGYEFQMQYGSIGWSVGATLGYAQAAKDKRVIACIGDGSFQVTAQDVSTMLRCGQKSIIFLINNGGYTIEVEIHDGPYNVIKNWDYTGLVNAIHNSEGNCWTMKVRTEEQLKEAIATVTGAKKDCLCFIEVIVHKDDTSKELLEWGSRVSAANSRPPNPQ
;
A
#
# COMPACT_ATOMS: atom_id res chain seq x y z
N MET A 1 55.44 28.20 -34.12
CA MET A 1 56.67 29.04 -34.11
C MET A 1 56.29 30.43 -33.61
N GLY A 2 56.87 31.07 -32.60
CA GLY A 2 57.73 30.76 -31.44
C GLY A 2 57.45 31.87 -30.39
N GLY A 3 57.37 31.58 -29.08
CA GLY A 3 58.46 31.69 -28.09
C GLY A 3 58.95 33.15 -27.94
N VAL A 4 58.83 33.86 -26.81
CA VAL A 4 59.56 33.73 -25.50
C VAL A 4 58.86 34.70 -24.51
N ALA A 5 58.26 34.25 -23.39
CA ALA A 5 58.78 34.05 -22.02
C ALA A 5 59.17 35.32 -21.21
N HIS A 6 58.48 35.55 -20.08
CA HIS A 6 59.12 35.88 -18.81
C HIS A 6 58.25 35.44 -17.61
N THR A 7 58.95 34.83 -16.65
CA THR A 7 58.57 34.18 -15.39
C THR A 7 58.36 35.16 -14.22
N THR A 8 57.50 34.80 -13.26
CA THR A 8 57.71 35.07 -11.82
C THR A 8 56.92 34.10 -10.92
N HIS A 9 57.62 33.59 -9.89
CA HIS A 9 57.13 32.76 -8.79
C HIS A 9 56.16 33.50 -7.86
N HIS A 10 55.22 32.78 -7.22
CA HIS A 10 54.93 32.99 -5.80
C HIS A 10 54.32 31.77 -5.11
N GLN A 11 54.81 31.54 -3.88
CA GLN A 11 54.53 30.44 -2.97
C GLN A 11 53.16 30.52 -2.28
N SER A 12 52.70 29.34 -1.88
CA SER A 12 51.58 29.02 -0.99
C SER A 12 51.75 29.55 0.45
N VAL A 13 50.69 30.11 1.04
CA VAL A 13 50.47 30.09 2.50
C VAL A 13 48.97 29.94 2.79
N SER A 14 48.67 28.96 3.64
CA SER A 14 47.39 28.60 4.25
C SER A 14 46.87 29.64 5.26
N GLN A 15 45.57 29.92 5.26
CA GLN A 15 44.90 30.59 6.40
C GLN A 15 43.61 29.85 6.80
N GLN A 16 43.58 29.40 8.04
CA GLN A 16 42.37 28.97 8.77
C GLN A 16 41.57 30.20 9.25
N PRO A 17 40.24 30.14 9.33
CA PRO A 17 39.43 31.21 9.90
C PRO A 17 39.15 31.01 11.41
N GLN A 18 39.31 32.08 12.19
CA GLN A 18 38.90 32.17 13.60
C GLN A 18 37.38 32.41 13.75
N PRO A 19 36.76 31.96 14.87
CA PRO A 19 35.34 32.15 15.14
C PRO A 19 35.00 33.51 15.77
N ARG A 20 33.89 34.11 15.33
CA ARG A 20 33.31 35.35 15.91
C ARG A 20 32.41 35.04 17.11
N THR A 21 32.72 35.67 18.24
CA THR A 21 31.91 35.77 19.45
C THR A 21 30.77 36.77 19.24
N ILE A 22 29.52 36.39 19.54
CA ILE A 22 28.36 37.28 19.57
C ILE A 22 27.91 37.46 21.02
N THR A 23 27.86 38.73 21.44
CA THR A 23 27.41 39.24 22.73
C THR A 23 25.89 39.12 22.90
N LYS A 24 25.46 38.59 24.05
CA LYS A 24 24.07 38.57 24.53
C LYS A 24 23.69 39.95 25.09
N ALA A 25 22.55 40.49 24.66
CA ALA A 25 21.83 41.56 25.37
C ALA A 25 20.53 40.96 25.95
N ALA A 26 20.34 41.15 27.25
CA ALA A 26 19.19 40.73 28.01
C ALA A 26 18.07 41.78 27.91
N HIS A 27 16.83 41.33 27.75
CA HIS A 27 15.65 42.11 28.11
C HIS A 27 14.66 41.19 28.84
N GLU A 28 14.45 41.50 30.12
CA GLU A 28 13.35 41.00 30.94
C GLU A 28 12.05 41.66 30.48
N SER A 29 11.00 40.86 30.26
CA SER A 29 9.64 41.33 30.53
C SER A 29 8.77 40.13 30.91
N THR A 30 8.14 40.27 32.06
CA THR A 30 7.25 39.34 32.74
C THR A 30 5.86 39.39 32.13
N THR A 31 5.28 38.25 31.78
CA THR A 31 3.83 38.01 31.77
C THR A 31 3.56 36.50 31.59
N ALA A 32 2.92 35.90 32.59
CA ALA A 32 2.59 34.47 32.62
C ALA A 32 1.30 34.17 31.83
N PRO A 33 1.22 33.05 31.09
CA PRO A 33 -0.05 32.44 30.72
C PRO A 33 -0.33 31.19 31.56
N ARG A 34 -1.59 31.10 32.02
CA ARG A 34 -2.15 29.98 32.77
C ARG A 34 -2.23 28.72 31.89
N LEU A 35 -1.60 27.64 32.34
CA LEU A 35 -1.73 26.29 31.79
C LEU A 35 -3.15 25.75 31.98
N PHE A 36 -3.80 25.32 30.91
CA PHE A 36 -4.93 24.40 30.95
C PHE A 36 -4.45 23.03 30.47
N PHE A 37 -4.33 22.08 31.40
CA PHE A 37 -4.12 20.66 31.10
C PHE A 37 -5.43 20.07 30.53
N PHE A 38 -5.37 19.54 29.31
CA PHE A 38 -6.38 18.59 28.82
C PHE A 38 -5.94 17.17 29.18
N THR A 39 -6.57 16.59 30.20
CA THR A 39 -6.52 15.17 30.49
C THR A 39 -7.43 14.42 29.52
N CYS A 40 -6.82 13.59 28.66
CA CYS A 40 -7.52 12.60 27.85
C CYS A 40 -7.66 11.32 28.70
N VAL A 41 -8.87 11.01 29.16
CA VAL A 41 -9.19 9.78 29.91
C VAL A 41 -10.12 8.93 29.05
N ALA A 42 -9.63 7.75 28.62
CA ALA A 42 -10.40 6.51 28.52
C ALA A 42 -9.48 5.37 28.03
N CYS A 43 -8.89 4.64 28.99
CA CYS A 43 -8.46 3.26 28.79
C CYS A 43 -8.97 2.47 30.01
N PRO A 44 -9.67 1.33 29.84
CA PRO A 44 -10.19 0.57 30.97
C PRO A 44 -9.09 -0.29 31.61
N ALA A 45 -8.99 -0.17 32.94
CA ALA A 45 -8.12 -0.99 33.77
C ALA A 45 -8.65 -2.44 33.90
N PRO A 46 -7.77 -3.44 34.07
CA PRO A 46 -8.14 -4.78 34.51
C PRO A 46 -8.35 -4.84 36.03
N MET A 47 -9.32 -5.66 36.43
CA MET A 47 -9.70 -5.92 37.83
C MET A 47 -8.73 -6.91 38.47
N GLU A 48 -7.90 -6.46 39.42
CA GLU A 48 -7.20 -7.34 40.37
C GLU A 48 -7.90 -7.25 41.73
N THR A 49 -8.29 -8.41 42.26
CA THR A 49 -8.84 -8.56 43.61
C THR A 49 -7.78 -9.22 44.48
N LEU A 50 -7.45 -8.57 45.59
CA LEU A 50 -6.40 -8.96 46.52
C LEU A 50 -7.04 -9.26 47.87
N LEU A 51 -7.03 -10.51 48.33
CA LEU A 51 -7.14 -10.86 49.75
C LEU A 51 -6.34 -12.13 50.04
N ALA A 52 -5.36 -11.99 50.92
CA ALA A 52 -4.54 -13.03 51.51
C ALA A 52 -5.12 -13.49 52.87
N GLY A 53 -4.83 -14.72 53.30
CA GLY A 53 -4.94 -15.12 54.71
C GLY A 53 -5.31 -16.59 54.96
N ASN A 54 -4.32 -17.39 55.35
CA ASN A 54 -4.28 -18.85 55.59
C ASN A 54 -4.70 -19.21 57.06
N PRO A 55 -4.47 -20.44 57.61
CA PRO A 55 -5.14 -21.75 57.48
C PRO A 55 -5.68 -22.32 58.82
N ALA A 56 -6.38 -23.49 58.83
CA ALA A 56 -6.22 -24.61 59.80
C ALA A 56 -7.37 -25.65 59.77
N ASN A 57 -6.99 -26.94 59.85
CA ASN A 57 -7.61 -28.13 60.50
C ASN A 57 -9.14 -28.33 60.41
N GLY A 58 -9.73 -29.47 60.05
CA GLY A 58 -9.34 -30.86 60.24
C GLY A 58 -10.52 -31.63 60.89
N VAL A 59 -11.09 -32.60 60.15
CA VAL A 59 -11.76 -33.85 60.62
C VAL A 59 -13.23 -33.85 61.13
N ALA A 60 -13.98 -34.82 60.55
CA ALA A 60 -15.14 -35.61 61.05
C ALA A 60 -16.62 -35.19 60.77
N LYS A 61 -17.32 -36.11 60.06
CA LYS A 61 -18.78 -36.41 59.98
C LYS A 61 -19.29 -36.96 61.35
N PRO A 62 -20.61 -37.17 61.67
CA PRO A 62 -21.71 -37.60 60.76
C PRO A 62 -23.21 -37.26 61.08
N THR A 63 -24.08 -37.70 60.15
CA THR A 63 -25.46 -38.29 60.29
C THR A 63 -26.74 -37.48 60.65
N CYS A 64 -27.67 -37.51 59.68
CA CYS A 64 -29.08 -37.94 59.68
C CYS A 64 -30.19 -37.27 60.53
N ASN A 65 -31.26 -36.84 59.84
CA ASN A 65 -32.72 -37.05 60.06
C ASN A 65 -33.46 -36.42 58.83
N GLY A 66 -34.27 -37.10 58.00
CA GLY A 66 -35.62 -37.66 58.24
C GLY A 66 -36.64 -36.51 58.40
N VAL A 67 -37.80 -36.36 57.72
CA VAL A 67 -38.70 -37.20 56.91
C VAL A 67 -39.70 -36.26 56.18
N GLY A 68 -40.22 -36.62 55.00
CA GLY A 68 -41.42 -36.01 54.39
C GLY A 68 -41.73 -36.52 52.98
N ALA A 69 -42.78 -37.34 52.84
CA ALA A 69 -43.07 -38.24 51.73
C ALA A 69 -43.85 -37.65 50.52
N LEU A 70 -43.82 -38.41 49.41
CA LEU A 70 -44.31 -38.21 48.04
C LEU A 70 -45.86 -38.33 47.85
N PRO A 71 -46.40 -38.09 46.63
CA PRO A 71 -46.55 -39.16 45.63
C PRO A 71 -46.15 -38.71 44.20
N VAL A 72 -45.14 -39.32 43.56
CA VAL A 72 -45.20 -40.43 42.59
C VAL A 72 -46.25 -40.27 41.47
N ALA A 73 -45.76 -39.84 40.29
CA ALA A 73 -46.32 -40.20 38.99
C ALA A 73 -45.19 -40.78 38.13
N ASN A 74 -45.45 -41.96 37.56
CA ASN A 74 -44.52 -42.78 36.78
C ASN A 74 -44.17 -42.15 35.43
N SER A 75 -42.88 -42.01 35.15
CA SER A 75 -42.35 -42.08 33.79
C SER A 75 -41.00 -42.78 33.83
N HIS A 76 -40.93 -43.97 33.23
CA HIS A 76 -39.71 -44.74 33.08
C HIS A 76 -38.69 -43.97 32.23
N ALA A 77 -37.67 -43.39 32.87
CA ALA A 77 -36.48 -42.93 32.19
C ALA A 77 -35.53 -44.13 32.01
N ILE A 78 -35.44 -44.62 30.78
CA ILE A 78 -34.34 -45.48 30.36
C ILE A 78 -33.09 -44.58 30.38
N ILE A 79 -32.16 -44.86 31.31
CA ILE A 79 -30.82 -44.28 31.27
C ILE A 79 -30.11 -44.94 30.09
N ALA A 80 -30.21 -44.31 28.92
CA ALA A 80 -29.32 -44.61 27.82
C ALA A 80 -27.95 -44.02 28.17
N THR A 81 -26.98 -44.90 28.42
CA THR A 81 -25.56 -44.57 28.28
C THR A 81 -25.37 -43.86 26.94
N PRO A 82 -24.65 -42.73 26.87
CA PRO A 82 -24.38 -42.12 25.59
C PRO A 82 -23.52 -43.10 24.80
N ALA A 83 -24.13 -43.72 23.79
CA ALA A 83 -23.38 -44.41 22.76
C ALA A 83 -22.36 -43.42 22.22
N ALA A 84 -21.08 -43.80 22.26
CA ALA A 84 -20.01 -43.06 21.61
C ALA A 84 -20.50 -42.66 20.23
N ALA A 85 -20.64 -41.35 19.99
CA ALA A 85 -20.99 -40.83 18.69
C ALA A 85 -19.96 -41.41 17.72
N ALA A 86 -20.41 -42.32 16.85
CA ALA A 86 -19.59 -42.81 15.77
C ALA A 86 -19.12 -41.57 15.01
N ALA A 87 -17.83 -41.26 15.10
CA ALA A 87 -17.21 -40.19 14.35
C ALA A 87 -17.49 -40.49 12.87
N THR A 88 -18.45 -39.76 12.30
CA THR A 88 -18.66 -39.76 10.86
C THR A 88 -17.34 -39.35 10.25
N LEU A 89 -16.64 -40.30 9.63
CA LEU A 89 -15.41 -40.06 8.90
C LEU A 89 -15.67 -38.91 7.93
N ALA A 90 -14.95 -37.80 8.12
CA ALA A 90 -15.06 -36.65 7.24
C ALA A 90 -14.79 -37.11 5.80
N PRO A 91 -15.53 -36.61 4.79
CA PRO A 91 -15.37 -37.03 3.41
C PRO A 91 -13.92 -36.86 2.95
N ALA A 92 -13.44 -37.75 2.08
CA ALA A 92 -12.12 -37.62 1.45
C ALA A 92 -11.99 -36.23 0.79
N GLY A 93 -11.06 -35.40 1.29
CA GLY A 93 -10.85 -34.03 0.81
C GLY A 93 -11.36 -32.92 1.73
N ALA A 94 -11.93 -33.21 2.90
CA ALA A 94 -12.29 -32.23 3.92
C ALA A 94 -11.09 -31.88 4.82
N THR A 95 -10.02 -31.32 4.25
CA THR A 95 -8.79 -30.94 4.98
C THR A 95 -8.65 -29.44 5.15
N LEU A 96 -7.86 -29.04 6.16
CA LEU A 96 -7.53 -27.64 6.42
C LEU A 96 -6.92 -26.94 5.19
N GLY A 97 -5.93 -27.58 4.55
CA GLY A 97 -5.23 -27.01 3.41
C GLY A 97 -6.16 -26.74 2.23
N ARG A 98 -7.10 -27.66 1.95
CA ARG A 98 -8.12 -27.47 0.92
C ARG A 98 -9.11 -26.37 1.28
N HIS A 99 -9.54 -26.29 2.54
CA HIS A 99 -10.44 -25.23 2.99
C HIS A 99 -9.82 -23.85 2.75
N LEU A 100 -8.57 -23.65 3.20
CA LEU A 100 -7.85 -22.39 2.99
C LEU A 100 -7.69 -22.07 1.49
N ALA A 101 -7.21 -23.03 0.70
CA ALA A 101 -7.04 -22.85 -0.75
C ALA A 101 -8.36 -22.48 -1.44
N ARG A 102 -9.45 -23.18 -1.09
CA ARG A 102 -10.79 -22.94 -1.64
C ARG A 102 -11.31 -21.55 -1.28
N ARG A 103 -11.05 -21.07 -0.05
CA ARG A 103 -11.41 -19.70 0.34
C ARG A 103 -10.66 -18.65 -0.48
N LEU A 104 -9.37 -18.85 -0.76
CA LEU A 104 -8.60 -17.94 -1.62
C LEU A 104 -9.21 -17.83 -3.02
N VAL A 105 -9.59 -18.97 -3.62
CA VAL A 105 -10.28 -18.99 -4.93
C VAL A 105 -11.63 -18.26 -4.85
N GLN A 106 -12.43 -18.50 -3.80
CA GLN A 106 -13.75 -17.88 -3.64
C GLN A 106 -13.69 -16.35 -3.52
N ILE A 107 -12.64 -15.80 -2.90
CA ILE A 107 -12.47 -14.35 -2.79
C ILE A 107 -11.81 -13.72 -4.04
N GLY A 108 -11.48 -14.53 -5.04
CA GLY A 108 -10.97 -14.08 -6.33
C GLY A 108 -9.45 -14.13 -6.50
N ALA A 109 -8.71 -14.66 -5.52
CA ALA A 109 -7.27 -14.92 -5.68
C ALA A 109 -7.07 -16.16 -6.55
N SER A 110 -6.41 -16.01 -7.70
CA SER A 110 -6.02 -17.13 -8.57
C SER A 110 -4.55 -17.50 -8.46
N ASP A 111 -3.76 -16.70 -7.74
CA ASP A 111 -2.33 -16.87 -7.61
C ASP A 111 -1.92 -16.64 -6.14
N VAL A 112 -1.01 -17.47 -5.62
CA VAL A 112 -0.38 -17.31 -4.31
C VAL A 112 1.13 -17.22 -4.49
N PHE A 113 1.72 -16.13 -4.02
CA PHE A 113 3.16 -15.89 -4.11
C PHE A 113 3.87 -16.55 -2.93
N ALA A 114 4.77 -17.49 -3.19
CA ALA A 114 5.26 -18.39 -2.14
C ALA A 114 6.77 -18.55 -2.10
N VAL A 115 7.27 -18.78 -0.90
CA VAL A 115 8.63 -19.26 -0.64
C VAL A 115 8.53 -20.54 0.20
N PRO A 116 9.04 -21.68 -0.32
CA PRO A 116 8.94 -22.95 0.38
C PRO A 116 9.88 -23.00 1.58
N GLY A 117 9.40 -23.60 2.67
CA GLY A 117 10.19 -24.00 3.83
C GLY A 117 9.51 -25.16 4.54
N ASP A 118 10.25 -25.96 5.30
CA ASP A 118 9.76 -27.20 5.92
C ASP A 118 8.47 -27.04 6.74
N PHE A 119 8.25 -25.89 7.41
CA PHE A 119 7.01 -25.61 8.11
C PHE A 119 5.78 -25.36 7.21
N ASN A 120 5.93 -25.11 5.90
CA ASN A 120 4.81 -24.85 5.00
C ASN A 120 4.64 -25.87 3.86
N LEU A 121 5.58 -26.81 3.64
CA LEU A 121 5.56 -27.70 2.46
C LEU A 121 4.24 -28.45 2.28
N THR A 122 3.74 -29.10 3.33
CA THR A 122 2.46 -29.82 3.29
C THR A 122 1.31 -28.90 2.92
N LEU A 123 1.32 -27.66 3.40
CA LEU A 123 0.30 -26.67 3.04
C LEU A 123 0.40 -26.28 1.56
N LEU A 124 1.62 -26.07 1.05
CA LEU A 124 1.87 -25.75 -0.35
C LEU A 124 1.34 -26.85 -1.29
N ASP A 125 1.46 -28.13 -0.92
CA ASP A 125 0.90 -29.24 -1.70
C ASP A 125 -0.62 -29.09 -1.90
N TYR A 126 -1.34 -28.64 -0.86
CA TYR A 126 -2.78 -28.40 -0.95
C TYR A 126 -3.13 -27.14 -1.75
N LEU A 127 -2.31 -26.08 -1.68
CA LEU A 127 -2.49 -24.89 -2.51
C LEU A 127 -2.29 -25.23 -4.00
N ILE A 128 -1.27 -26.05 -4.33
CA ILE A 128 -1.01 -26.53 -5.69
C ILE A 128 -2.14 -27.41 -6.20
N ALA A 129 -2.70 -28.26 -5.33
CA ALA A 129 -3.75 -29.20 -5.71
C ALA A 129 -5.16 -28.59 -5.83
N GLU A 130 -5.33 -27.30 -5.51
CA GLU A 130 -6.64 -26.62 -5.58
C GLU A 130 -6.90 -26.06 -6.99
N PRO A 131 -7.97 -26.50 -7.67
CA PRO A 131 -8.32 -25.98 -8.99
C PRO A 131 -8.61 -24.47 -8.96
N GLY A 132 -7.99 -23.74 -9.89
CA GLY A 132 -8.15 -22.28 -10.01
C GLY A 132 -7.13 -21.48 -9.21
N LEU A 133 -6.22 -22.15 -8.48
CA LEU A 133 -5.11 -21.52 -7.78
C LEU A 133 -3.78 -21.92 -8.44
N THR A 134 -2.89 -20.95 -8.62
CA THR A 134 -1.53 -21.15 -9.13
C THR A 134 -0.52 -20.75 -8.06
N LEU A 135 0.42 -21.62 -7.74
CA LEU A 135 1.52 -21.27 -6.86
C LEU A 135 2.64 -20.59 -7.65
N VAL A 136 2.95 -19.35 -7.32
CA VAL A 136 4.03 -18.57 -7.95
C VAL A 136 5.21 -18.50 -6.99
N GLY A 137 6.26 -19.29 -7.23
CA GLY A 137 7.46 -19.28 -6.39
C GLY A 137 8.26 -17.97 -6.52
N CYS A 138 8.60 -17.31 -5.42
CA CYS A 138 9.39 -16.08 -5.42
C CYS A 138 10.82 -16.34 -4.95
N CYS A 139 11.74 -15.40 -5.23
CA CYS A 139 13.14 -15.53 -4.85
C CYS A 139 13.38 -15.36 -3.34
N ASN A 140 12.58 -14.52 -2.69
CA ASN A 140 12.57 -14.32 -1.24
C ASN A 140 11.19 -13.82 -0.78
N GLU A 141 10.99 -13.74 0.53
CA GLU A 141 9.70 -13.47 1.14
C GLU A 141 9.27 -12.02 1.07
N LEU A 142 10.21 -11.07 1.13
CA LEU A 142 9.94 -9.64 0.89
C LEU A 142 9.30 -9.45 -0.49
N ASN A 143 9.92 -10.04 -1.51
CA ASN A 143 9.47 -10.01 -2.89
C ASN A 143 8.12 -10.73 -3.07
N ALA A 144 7.91 -11.87 -2.41
CA ALA A 144 6.62 -12.55 -2.40
C ALA A 144 5.50 -11.65 -1.86
N GLY A 145 5.78 -10.90 -0.78
CA GLY A 145 4.86 -9.92 -0.23
C GLY A 145 4.59 -8.75 -1.17
N TYR A 146 5.63 -8.19 -1.83
CA TYR A 146 5.44 -7.13 -2.82
C TYR A 146 4.70 -7.58 -4.07
N ALA A 147 4.88 -8.84 -4.49
CA ALA A 147 4.08 -9.43 -5.55
C ALA A 147 2.61 -9.59 -5.13
N ALA A 148 2.34 -10.01 -3.89
CA ALA A 148 0.98 -10.04 -3.37
C ALA A 148 0.35 -8.63 -3.27
N ASP A 149 1.12 -7.61 -2.88
CA ASP A 149 0.72 -6.19 -2.90
C ASP A 149 0.34 -5.73 -4.33
N GLY A 150 1.24 -5.93 -5.31
CA GLY A 150 1.00 -5.58 -6.71
C GLY A 150 -0.21 -6.29 -7.31
N TYR A 151 -0.38 -7.57 -6.97
CA TYR A 151 -1.51 -8.38 -7.40
C TYR A 151 -2.83 -7.86 -6.78
N ALA A 152 -2.84 -7.51 -5.49
CA ALA A 152 -4.00 -6.96 -4.80
C ALA A 152 -4.47 -5.62 -5.38
N ARG A 153 -3.55 -4.80 -5.90
CA ARG A 153 -3.88 -3.51 -6.53
C ARG A 153 -4.77 -3.66 -7.77
N SER A 154 -4.55 -4.71 -8.56
CA SER A 154 -5.35 -5.01 -9.75
C SER A 154 -6.53 -5.93 -9.44
N ARG A 155 -6.28 -7.04 -8.73
CA ARG A 155 -7.28 -8.08 -8.49
C ARG A 155 -8.26 -7.74 -7.36
N GLY A 156 -7.88 -6.83 -6.47
CA GLY A 156 -8.63 -6.47 -5.28
C GLY A 156 -8.34 -7.33 -4.04
N VAL A 157 -7.51 -8.38 -4.17
CA VAL A 157 -6.99 -9.20 -3.06
C VAL A 157 -5.70 -9.89 -3.50
N GLY A 158 -4.73 -10.02 -2.60
CA GLY A 158 -3.48 -10.75 -2.80
C GLY A 158 -3.26 -11.80 -1.73
N ALA A 159 -2.41 -12.79 -2.00
CA ALA A 159 -2.04 -13.81 -1.03
C ALA A 159 -0.57 -14.19 -1.19
N CYS A 160 0.11 -14.39 -0.07
CA CYS A 160 1.47 -14.93 -0.03
C CYS A 160 1.61 -16.02 1.02
N ALA A 161 2.51 -16.98 0.78
CA ALA A 161 2.77 -18.10 1.68
C ALA A 161 4.28 -18.25 1.97
N VAL A 162 4.68 -18.15 3.24
CA VAL A 162 6.10 -18.19 3.66
C VAL A 162 6.31 -19.13 4.84
N THR A 163 7.57 -19.41 5.18
CA THR A 163 7.91 -20.27 6.33
C THR A 163 8.04 -19.48 7.62
N PHE A 164 8.00 -20.18 8.76
CA PHE A 164 8.01 -19.60 10.09
C PHE A 164 9.27 -18.77 10.40
N THR A 165 9.07 -17.66 11.10
CA THR A 165 10.04 -16.65 11.60
C THR A 165 10.99 -16.10 10.54
N VAL A 166 11.87 -16.90 9.95
CA VAL A 166 12.83 -16.40 8.95
C VAL A 166 12.11 -15.84 7.73
N GLY A 167 11.03 -16.49 7.30
CA GLY A 167 10.19 -16.01 6.21
C GLY A 167 9.23 -14.92 6.67
N GLY A 168 8.55 -15.13 7.81
CA GLY A 168 7.61 -14.17 8.37
C GLY A 168 8.22 -12.80 8.69
N LEU A 169 9.43 -12.75 9.24
CA LEU A 169 10.12 -11.49 9.53
C LEU A 169 10.61 -10.76 8.26
N SER A 170 10.91 -11.50 7.19
CA SER A 170 11.29 -10.95 5.88
C SER A 170 10.08 -10.36 5.14
N VAL A 171 8.95 -11.07 5.10
CA VAL A 171 7.70 -10.58 4.47
C VAL A 171 7.05 -9.43 5.25
N LEU A 172 7.37 -9.27 6.53
CA LEU A 172 6.79 -8.27 7.44
C LEU A 172 6.78 -6.86 6.84
N ASN A 173 7.87 -6.46 6.19
CA ASN A 173 8.02 -5.15 5.55
C ASN A 173 6.99 -4.95 4.42
N ALA A 174 6.77 -5.96 3.58
CA ALA A 174 5.76 -5.88 2.52
C ALA A 174 4.33 -5.88 3.09
N ILE A 175 4.06 -6.60 4.18
CA ILE A 175 2.75 -6.60 4.84
C ILE A 175 2.45 -5.25 5.49
N ALA A 176 3.44 -4.60 6.10
CA ALA A 176 3.29 -3.22 6.60
C ALA A 176 3.02 -2.22 5.46
N GLY A 177 3.62 -2.45 4.29
CA GLY A 177 3.29 -1.73 3.05
C GLY A 177 1.85 -1.92 2.63
N ALA A 178 1.38 -3.16 2.52
CA ALA A 178 0.00 -3.48 2.19
C ALA A 178 -1.00 -2.85 3.19
N TYR A 179 -0.65 -2.82 4.49
CA TYR A 179 -1.45 -2.15 5.51
C TYR A 179 -1.52 -0.64 5.25
N SER A 180 -0.40 0.01 5.01
CA SER A 180 -0.30 1.45 4.74
C SER A 180 -1.08 1.86 3.49
N GLU A 181 -1.10 0.99 2.48
CA GLU A 181 -1.73 1.23 1.18
C GLU A 181 -3.22 0.80 1.13
N ASN A 182 -3.74 0.22 2.21
CA ASN A 182 -5.11 -0.30 2.33
C ASN A 182 -5.41 -1.42 1.32
N LEU A 183 -4.51 -2.40 1.27
CA LEU A 183 -4.64 -3.59 0.42
C LEU A 183 -4.99 -4.82 1.27
N PRO A 184 -6.03 -5.59 0.89
CA PRO A 184 -6.31 -6.88 1.51
C PRO A 184 -5.32 -7.93 1.00
N VAL A 185 -4.29 -8.20 1.80
CA VAL A 185 -3.31 -9.27 1.55
C VAL A 185 -3.44 -10.35 2.62
N VAL A 186 -3.68 -11.59 2.20
CA VAL A 186 -3.71 -12.76 3.08
C VAL A 186 -2.29 -13.31 3.22
N CYS A 187 -1.61 -12.98 4.32
CA CYS A 187 -0.28 -13.47 4.64
C CYS A 187 -0.37 -14.81 5.38
N ILE A 188 -0.02 -15.89 4.70
CA ILE A 188 -0.04 -17.25 5.23
C ILE A 188 1.37 -17.63 5.64
N VAL A 189 1.54 -18.13 6.86
CA VAL A 189 2.83 -18.56 7.38
C VAL A 189 2.73 -20.01 7.87
N GLY A 190 3.64 -20.88 7.42
CA GLY A 190 3.80 -22.20 8.02
C GLY A 190 4.26 -22.05 9.46
N GLY A 191 3.64 -22.77 10.39
CA GLY A 191 3.91 -22.69 11.83
C GLY A 191 4.51 -23.98 12.40
N PRO A 192 5.06 -23.93 13.62
CA PRO A 192 5.51 -25.09 14.36
C PRO A 192 4.48 -26.22 14.41
N ASN A 193 4.96 -27.44 14.62
CA ASN A 193 4.10 -28.58 14.88
C ASN A 193 3.21 -28.27 16.10
N SER A 194 1.91 -28.58 16.00
CA SER A 194 0.95 -28.28 17.07
C SER A 194 1.32 -28.90 18.42
N ASN A 195 2.08 -30.00 18.43
CA ASN A 195 2.55 -30.68 19.64
C ASN A 195 3.70 -29.96 20.37
N ASP A 196 4.36 -28.98 19.75
CA ASP A 196 5.48 -28.28 20.38
C ASP A 196 5.01 -27.07 21.22
N TYR A 197 3.81 -26.56 20.97
CA TYR A 197 3.20 -25.49 21.78
C TYR A 197 3.02 -25.96 23.23
N GLY A 198 3.38 -25.10 24.20
CA GLY A 198 3.30 -25.41 25.63
C GLY A 198 4.41 -26.35 26.14
N THR A 199 5.41 -26.68 25.30
CA THR A 199 6.60 -27.43 25.69
C THR A 199 7.81 -26.50 25.87
N ASN A 200 8.89 -26.99 26.48
CA ASN A 200 10.18 -26.27 26.56
C ASN A 200 11.10 -26.56 25.36
N ARG A 201 10.54 -27.06 24.24
CA ARG A 201 11.33 -27.38 23.05
C ARG A 201 11.76 -26.10 22.35
N ILE A 202 13.02 -26.10 21.90
CA ILE A 202 13.58 -25.04 21.06
C ILE A 202 13.61 -25.56 19.64
N LEU A 203 13.07 -24.79 18.71
CA LEU A 203 12.96 -25.18 17.30
C LEU A 203 13.95 -24.40 16.44
N HIS A 204 14.37 -25.02 15.33
CA HIS A 204 15.03 -24.29 14.25
C HIS A 204 14.08 -23.21 13.70
N HIS A 205 14.62 -22.19 13.03
CA HIS A 205 13.87 -20.98 12.65
C HIS A 205 13.18 -20.28 13.85
N THR A 206 13.82 -20.26 15.02
CA THR A 206 13.43 -19.38 16.14
C THR A 206 14.68 -18.67 16.68
N ILE A 207 14.51 -17.73 17.61
CA ILE A 207 15.66 -17.07 18.27
C ILE A 207 16.34 -17.94 19.34
N GLY A 208 16.01 -19.23 19.41
CA GLY A 208 16.57 -20.15 20.42
C GLY A 208 15.83 -20.15 21.76
N LEU A 209 14.58 -19.66 21.79
CA LEU A 209 13.72 -19.66 22.97
C LEU A 209 12.46 -20.51 22.74
N PRO A 210 11.89 -21.15 23.78
CA PRO A 210 10.62 -21.87 23.71
C PRO A 210 9.41 -20.90 23.71
N ASP A 211 9.48 -19.83 22.92
CA ASP A 211 8.40 -18.85 22.71
C ASP A 211 8.12 -18.70 21.21
N PHE A 212 7.04 -19.32 20.75
CA PHE A 212 6.62 -19.25 19.34
C PHE A 212 5.69 -18.08 19.04
N SER A 213 5.41 -17.20 20.01
CA SER A 213 4.55 -16.03 19.79
C SER A 213 5.34 -14.79 19.32
N GLN A 214 6.66 -14.89 19.20
CA GLN A 214 7.53 -13.79 18.77
C GLN A 214 7.14 -13.19 17.41
N GLU A 215 6.90 -14.03 16.40
CA GLU A 215 6.54 -13.58 15.06
C GLU A 215 5.16 -12.94 15.10
N LEU A 216 4.18 -13.58 15.75
CA LEU A 216 2.84 -13.05 15.91
C LEU A 216 2.86 -11.62 16.47
N ARG A 217 3.66 -11.35 17.50
CA ARG A 217 3.79 -10.00 18.09
C ARG A 217 4.26 -8.96 17.08
N CYS A 218 5.10 -9.33 16.10
CA CYS A 218 5.53 -8.43 15.04
C CYS A 218 4.39 -8.09 14.07
N PHE A 219 3.47 -9.03 13.80
CA PHE A 219 2.35 -8.83 12.88
C PHE A 219 1.15 -8.10 13.50
N GLN A 220 0.99 -8.13 14.82
CA GLN A 220 -0.18 -7.59 15.53
C GLN A 220 -0.47 -6.11 15.21
N THR A 221 0.56 -5.28 15.02
CA THR A 221 0.40 -3.83 14.78
C THR A 221 0.26 -3.46 13.30
N ILE A 222 0.49 -4.41 12.40
CA ILE A 222 0.52 -4.18 10.94
C ILE A 222 -0.47 -5.05 10.17
N THR A 223 -1.37 -5.75 10.86
CA THR A 223 -2.46 -6.53 10.26
C THR A 223 -3.77 -6.27 11.00
N CYS A 224 -4.92 -6.39 10.32
CA CYS A 224 -6.22 -6.13 10.94
C CYS A 224 -6.80 -7.34 11.70
N TYR A 225 -6.23 -8.53 11.50
CA TYR A 225 -6.58 -9.76 12.20
C TYR A 225 -5.43 -10.76 12.11
N GLN A 226 -5.28 -11.60 13.14
CA GLN A 226 -4.28 -12.66 13.20
C GLN A 226 -4.95 -13.97 13.63
N ALA A 227 -4.79 -15.03 12.83
CA ALA A 227 -5.26 -16.38 13.13
C ALA A 227 -4.07 -17.30 13.41
N ILE A 228 -4.15 -18.09 14.48
CA ILE A 228 -3.14 -19.11 14.83
C ILE A 228 -3.82 -20.47 14.79
N ILE A 229 -3.61 -21.19 13.69
CA ILE A 229 -4.23 -22.49 13.46
C ILE A 229 -3.31 -23.60 13.98
N ASN A 230 -3.46 -23.90 15.27
CA ASN A 230 -2.78 -25.00 15.97
C ASN A 230 -3.73 -26.10 16.46
N ASN A 231 -5.04 -25.95 16.20
CA ASN A 231 -6.11 -26.91 16.45
C ASN A 231 -7.11 -26.91 15.28
N LEU A 232 -7.85 -28.01 15.07
CA LEU A 232 -8.78 -28.14 13.93
C LEU A 232 -10.23 -27.75 14.24
N ASP A 233 -10.66 -27.74 15.51
CA ASP A 233 -12.06 -27.55 15.87
C ASP A 233 -12.62 -26.21 15.39
N ASP A 234 -11.84 -25.14 15.54
CA ASP A 234 -12.20 -23.75 15.23
C ASP A 234 -11.44 -23.16 14.03
N ALA A 235 -10.58 -23.96 13.39
CA ALA A 235 -9.71 -23.50 12.30
C ALA A 235 -10.48 -22.88 11.12
N HIS A 236 -11.59 -23.50 10.73
CA HIS A 236 -12.47 -23.00 9.67
C HIS A 236 -13.00 -21.59 9.97
N GLU A 237 -13.46 -21.35 11.20
CA GLU A 237 -13.98 -20.06 11.65
C GLU A 237 -12.87 -19.00 11.72
N GLN A 238 -11.69 -19.35 12.25
CA GLN A 238 -10.55 -18.44 12.31
C GLN A 238 -10.09 -18.00 10.90
N ILE A 239 -9.97 -18.95 9.96
CA ILE A 239 -9.60 -18.66 8.56
C ILE A 239 -10.65 -17.76 7.91
N ASP A 240 -11.92 -18.11 8.03
CA ASP A 240 -13.01 -17.36 7.41
C ASP A 240 -13.11 -15.94 7.99
N THR A 241 -12.93 -15.80 9.31
CA THR A 241 -12.92 -14.50 10.01
C THR A 241 -11.75 -13.63 9.59
N ALA A 242 -10.55 -14.21 9.48
CA ALA A 242 -9.37 -13.50 8.99
C ALA A 242 -9.60 -12.96 7.58
N ILE A 243 -10.00 -13.83 6.64
CA ILE A 243 -10.21 -13.44 5.24
C ILE A 243 -11.34 -12.41 5.10
N ALA A 244 -12.48 -12.62 5.77
CA ALA A 244 -13.59 -11.67 5.72
C ALA A 244 -13.21 -10.31 6.32
N THR A 245 -12.39 -10.29 7.38
CA THR A 245 -11.88 -9.06 7.99
C THR A 245 -10.89 -8.35 7.08
N ALA A 246 -10.01 -9.08 6.40
CA ALA A 246 -9.08 -8.50 5.42
C ALA A 246 -9.82 -7.71 4.34
N LEU A 247 -10.84 -8.34 3.73
CA LEU A 247 -11.64 -7.76 2.66
C LEU A 247 -12.50 -6.59 3.13
N ARG A 248 -13.13 -6.72 4.30
CA ARG A 248 -13.99 -5.67 4.87
C ARG A 248 -13.20 -4.41 5.23
N GLU A 249 -12.04 -4.57 5.86
CA GLU A 249 -11.20 -3.45 6.27
C GLU A 249 -10.28 -2.94 5.15
N SER A 250 -10.14 -3.73 4.05
CA SER A 250 -9.11 -3.51 3.03
C SER A 250 -7.72 -3.40 3.67
N LYS A 251 -7.38 -4.41 4.47
CA LYS A 251 -6.12 -4.49 5.24
C LYS A 251 -5.59 -5.93 5.23
N PRO A 252 -4.28 -6.11 5.41
CA PRO A 252 -3.70 -7.44 5.45
C PRO A 252 -4.05 -8.19 6.73
N VAL A 253 -4.02 -9.52 6.64
CA VAL A 253 -4.20 -10.44 7.76
C VAL A 253 -3.08 -11.45 7.80
N TYR A 254 -2.81 -11.97 9.00
CA TYR A 254 -1.82 -13.00 9.25
C TYR A 254 -2.53 -14.31 9.61
N ILE A 255 -2.15 -15.42 8.96
CA ILE A 255 -2.68 -16.76 9.25
C ILE A 255 -1.48 -17.70 9.42
N SER A 256 -1.21 -18.12 10.65
CA SER A 256 -0.22 -19.15 10.94
C SER A 256 -0.87 -20.53 10.92
N VAL A 257 -0.27 -21.50 10.23
CA VAL A 257 -0.79 -22.86 10.12
C VAL A 257 0.25 -23.87 10.57
N SER A 258 -0.01 -24.59 11.68
CA SER A 258 0.87 -25.66 12.15
C SER A 258 1.12 -26.70 11.06
N CYS A 259 2.40 -27.02 10.81
CA CYS A 259 2.85 -27.80 9.66
C CYS A 259 2.26 -29.22 9.56
N ASN A 260 1.84 -29.80 10.69
CA ASN A 260 1.25 -31.13 10.80
C ASN A 260 -0.28 -31.17 10.61
N LEU A 261 -0.95 -30.02 10.42
CA LEU A 261 -2.41 -29.95 10.38
C LEU A 261 -3.00 -29.85 8.97
N ALA A 262 -2.24 -29.35 8.00
CA ALA A 262 -2.75 -29.03 6.66
C ALA A 262 -3.47 -30.21 5.97
N GLY A 263 -2.98 -31.43 6.18
CA GLY A 263 -3.54 -32.64 5.56
C GLY A 263 -4.51 -33.45 6.41
N LEU A 264 -4.78 -33.04 7.64
CA LEU A 264 -5.72 -33.75 8.50
C LEU A 264 -7.16 -33.43 8.09
N SER A 265 -8.00 -34.46 8.06
CA SER A 265 -9.43 -34.31 7.80
C SER A 265 -10.17 -33.99 9.09
N HIS A 266 -11.19 -33.14 9.01
CA HIS A 266 -12.01 -32.76 10.18
C HIS A 266 -13.47 -32.52 9.78
N PRO A 267 -14.47 -32.86 10.62
CA PRO A 267 -15.89 -32.68 10.29
C PRO A 267 -16.33 -31.22 10.05
N THR A 268 -15.58 -30.23 10.53
CA THR A 268 -15.87 -28.81 10.32
C THR A 268 -15.44 -28.31 8.94
N PHE A 269 -14.61 -29.08 8.23
CA PHE A 269 -14.27 -28.79 6.83
C PHE A 269 -15.23 -29.52 5.90
N SER A 270 -15.42 -28.95 4.72
CA SER A 270 -16.06 -29.65 3.61
C SER A 270 -15.31 -29.34 2.33
N ARG A 271 -15.47 -30.21 1.34
CA ARG A 271 -14.87 -30.01 0.00
C ARG A 271 -15.38 -28.73 -0.66
N ASP A 272 -16.65 -28.41 -0.45
CA ASP A 272 -17.29 -27.20 -0.96
C ASP A 272 -17.86 -26.42 0.23
N PRO A 273 -17.03 -25.57 0.88
CA PRO A 273 -17.47 -24.76 2.01
C PRO A 273 -18.66 -23.90 1.64
N VAL A 274 -19.58 -23.69 2.60
CA VAL A 274 -20.67 -22.71 2.47
C VAL A 274 -20.08 -21.39 1.96
N PRO A 275 -20.64 -20.78 0.89
CA PRO A 275 -20.11 -19.56 0.33
C PRO A 275 -19.86 -18.49 1.40
N MET A 276 -18.69 -17.86 1.35
CA MET A 276 -18.31 -16.86 2.34
C MET A 276 -19.28 -15.68 2.28
N PHE A 277 -19.84 -15.30 3.43
CA PHE A 277 -20.68 -14.11 3.57
C PHE A 277 -19.89 -12.98 4.23
N ILE A 278 -19.71 -11.88 3.50
CA ILE A 278 -19.10 -10.67 4.04
C ILE A 278 -20.22 -9.69 4.36
N SER A 279 -20.49 -9.49 5.65
CA SER A 279 -21.53 -8.57 6.10
C SER A 279 -21.30 -7.16 5.52
N PRO A 280 -22.27 -6.61 4.76
CA PRO A 280 -22.12 -5.28 4.19
C PRO A 280 -22.17 -4.22 5.29
N ARG A 281 -21.38 -3.16 5.14
CA ARG A 281 -21.60 -1.92 5.90
C ARG A 281 -22.82 -1.22 5.31
N LEU A 282 -23.60 -0.56 6.15
CA LEU A 282 -24.79 0.19 5.74
C LEU A 282 -24.69 1.62 6.25
N SER A 283 -25.12 2.58 5.43
CA SER A 283 -25.26 3.95 5.90
C SER A 283 -26.49 4.09 6.80
N ASN A 284 -26.38 4.92 7.83
CA ASN A 284 -27.54 5.43 8.54
C ASN A 284 -28.27 6.46 7.65
N LYS A 285 -29.51 6.16 7.27
CA LYS A 285 -30.30 6.98 6.32
C LYS A 285 -30.54 8.41 6.81
N ALA A 286 -30.80 8.61 8.10
CA ALA A 286 -31.04 9.93 8.67
C ALA A 286 -29.75 10.76 8.64
N ASN A 287 -28.63 10.17 9.11
CA ASN A 287 -27.33 10.83 9.07
C ASN A 287 -26.92 11.17 7.63
N LEU A 288 -27.16 10.27 6.67
CA LEU A 288 -26.88 10.51 5.25
C LEU A 288 -27.65 11.72 4.72
N GLU A 289 -28.96 11.80 4.99
CA GLU A 289 -29.78 12.94 4.53
C GLU A 289 -29.30 14.26 5.14
N TYR A 290 -29.05 14.32 6.46
CA TYR A 290 -28.53 15.53 7.11
C TYR A 290 -27.15 15.94 6.57
N ALA A 291 -26.27 14.97 6.36
CA ALA A 291 -24.94 15.18 5.82
C ALA A 291 -24.98 15.75 4.39
N VAL A 292 -25.83 15.17 3.55
CA VAL A 292 -26.02 15.60 2.16
C VAL A 292 -26.57 17.02 2.12
N GLU A 293 -27.57 17.34 2.94
CA GLU A 293 -28.14 18.68 3.00
C GLU A 293 -27.09 19.71 3.46
N ALA A 294 -26.37 19.44 4.55
CA ALA A 294 -25.33 20.32 5.05
C ALA A 294 -24.20 20.56 4.01
N ALA A 295 -23.76 19.51 3.32
CA ALA A 295 -22.74 19.63 2.28
C ALA A 295 -23.26 20.35 1.03
N ALA A 296 -24.49 20.10 0.61
CA ALA A 296 -25.12 20.77 -0.53
C ALA A 296 -25.30 22.27 -0.24
N ASP A 297 -25.80 22.63 0.94
CA ASP A 297 -25.95 24.02 1.38
C ASP A 297 -24.61 24.75 1.40
N PHE A 298 -23.57 24.08 1.90
CA PHE A 298 -22.23 24.63 1.95
C PHE A 298 -21.66 24.87 0.55
N LEU A 299 -21.71 23.86 -0.32
CA LEU A 299 -21.13 23.91 -1.66
C LEU A 299 -21.93 24.79 -2.63
N ASN A 300 -23.26 24.83 -2.53
CA ASN A 300 -24.11 25.66 -3.39
C ASN A 300 -24.01 27.16 -3.10
N LYS A 301 -23.51 27.55 -1.93
CA LYS A 301 -23.21 28.96 -1.58
C LYS A 301 -21.84 29.42 -2.10
N ALA A 302 -20.97 28.49 -2.48
CA ALA A 302 -19.62 28.80 -2.93
C ALA A 302 -19.63 29.42 -4.34
N VAL A 303 -18.75 30.41 -4.55
CA VAL A 303 -18.55 31.06 -5.84
C VAL A 303 -17.60 30.24 -6.71
N LYS A 304 -16.53 29.68 -6.13
CA LYS A 304 -15.47 28.93 -6.84
C LYS A 304 -15.20 27.57 -6.18
N PRO A 305 -16.19 26.65 -6.13
CA PRO A 305 -15.98 25.33 -5.57
C PRO A 305 -15.10 24.44 -6.45
N VAL A 306 -14.32 23.56 -5.81
CA VAL A 306 -13.44 22.57 -6.47
C VAL A 306 -13.58 21.19 -5.83
N MET A 307 -13.11 20.14 -6.51
CA MET A 307 -13.05 18.79 -5.95
C MET A 307 -11.64 18.21 -6.03
N VAL A 308 -11.26 17.41 -5.05
CA VAL A 308 -9.99 16.67 -5.06
C VAL A 308 -10.23 15.22 -4.64
N GLY A 309 -9.89 14.28 -5.52
CA GLY A 309 -9.94 12.85 -5.23
C GLY A 309 -8.68 12.39 -4.51
N GLY A 310 -8.84 11.63 -3.43
CA GLY A 310 -7.77 11.07 -2.61
C GLY A 310 -7.70 9.54 -2.70
N PRO A 311 -6.63 8.94 -2.17
CA PRO A 311 -6.32 7.52 -2.37
C PRO A 311 -7.39 6.57 -1.80
N LYS A 312 -8.19 7.02 -0.81
CA LYS A 312 -9.24 6.19 -0.22
C LYS A 312 -10.50 6.05 -1.08
N ILE A 313 -10.56 6.69 -2.26
CA ILE A 313 -11.60 6.41 -3.27
C ILE A 313 -11.58 4.93 -3.68
N ARG A 314 -10.38 4.31 -3.77
CA ARG A 314 -10.21 2.88 -4.07
C ARG A 314 -10.89 2.01 -3.01
N VAL A 315 -10.55 2.21 -1.74
CA VAL A 315 -11.12 1.47 -0.61
C VAL A 315 -12.65 1.60 -0.57
N ALA A 316 -13.15 2.82 -0.80
CA ALA A 316 -14.58 3.08 -0.81
C ALA A 316 -15.29 2.58 -2.08
N LYS A 317 -14.58 2.13 -3.11
CA LYS A 317 -15.13 1.82 -4.44
C LYS A 317 -15.97 2.96 -5.01
N ALA A 318 -15.50 4.20 -4.83
CA ALA A 318 -16.28 5.42 -5.03
C ALA A 318 -16.02 6.14 -6.37
N ARG A 319 -15.28 5.53 -7.30
CA ARG A 319 -14.87 6.15 -8.58
C ARG A 319 -16.06 6.73 -9.36
N GLU A 320 -17.09 5.91 -9.60
CA GLU A 320 -18.29 6.33 -10.34
C GLU A 320 -19.07 7.42 -9.60
N ALA A 321 -19.19 7.29 -8.28
CA ALA A 321 -19.91 8.26 -7.45
C ALA A 321 -19.20 9.62 -7.44
N PHE A 322 -17.86 9.63 -7.41
CA PHE A 322 -17.05 10.84 -7.54
C PHE A 322 -17.25 11.50 -8.93
N ALA A 323 -17.21 10.71 -10.00
CA ALA A 323 -17.45 11.19 -11.36
C ALA A 323 -18.87 11.80 -11.49
N ALA A 324 -19.89 11.16 -10.92
CA ALA A 324 -21.26 11.68 -10.93
C ALA A 324 -21.38 13.07 -10.25
N VAL A 325 -20.62 13.32 -9.18
CA VAL A 325 -20.57 14.65 -8.56
C VAL A 325 -19.89 15.66 -9.48
N ALA A 326 -18.79 15.27 -10.15
CA ALA A 326 -18.11 16.14 -11.11
C ALA A 326 -19.01 16.52 -12.31
N ASP A 327 -19.75 15.56 -12.86
CA ASP A 327 -20.69 15.78 -13.97
C ASP A 327 -21.84 16.72 -13.59
N ALA A 328 -22.48 16.46 -12.45
CA ALA A 328 -23.64 17.22 -11.97
C ALA A 328 -23.26 18.66 -11.58
N SER A 329 -22.15 18.81 -10.84
CA SER A 329 -21.70 20.10 -10.31
C SER A 329 -21.00 20.96 -11.38
N GLY A 330 -20.31 20.35 -12.35
CA GLY A 330 -19.46 21.07 -13.30
C GLY A 330 -18.16 21.63 -12.69
N TYR A 331 -17.82 21.24 -11.46
CA TYR A 331 -16.62 21.71 -10.75
C TYR A 331 -15.36 21.22 -11.46
N PRO A 332 -14.26 22.01 -11.48
CA PRO A 332 -12.95 21.44 -11.79
C PRO A 332 -12.58 20.43 -10.71
N PHE A 333 -11.90 19.36 -11.09
CA PHE A 333 -11.38 18.41 -10.13
C PHE A 333 -9.96 17.97 -10.39
N ALA A 334 -9.24 17.75 -9.29
CA ALA A 334 -7.88 17.23 -9.26
C ALA A 334 -7.81 15.91 -8.49
N VAL A 335 -6.63 15.31 -8.44
CA VAL A 335 -6.32 14.18 -7.56
C VAL A 335 -5.14 14.47 -6.67
N MET A 336 -5.11 13.89 -5.47
CA MET A 336 -3.88 13.76 -4.70
C MET A 336 -2.93 12.79 -5.44
N PRO A 337 -1.60 12.89 -5.26
CA PRO A 337 -0.62 12.07 -5.99
C PRO A 337 -0.90 10.55 -5.93
N ALA A 338 -1.17 10.00 -4.74
CA ALA A 338 -1.49 8.59 -4.54
C ALA A 338 -2.88 8.16 -5.08
N ALA A 339 -3.66 9.09 -5.64
CA ALA A 339 -4.98 8.85 -6.23
C ALA A 339 -4.99 8.93 -7.76
N LYS A 340 -3.82 9.13 -8.39
CA LYS A 340 -3.68 9.12 -9.84
C LYS A 340 -4.22 7.82 -10.45
N GLY A 341 -4.95 7.91 -11.55
CA GLY A 341 -5.65 6.78 -12.18
C GLY A 341 -6.92 6.28 -11.47
N LEU A 342 -7.26 6.75 -10.26
CA LEU A 342 -8.48 6.31 -9.55
C LEU A 342 -9.76 7.04 -10.00
N VAL A 343 -9.62 8.12 -10.75
CA VAL A 343 -10.71 8.93 -11.31
C VAL A 343 -10.47 9.13 -12.82
N PRO A 344 -11.50 9.42 -13.62
CA PRO A 344 -11.34 9.54 -15.08
C PRO A 344 -10.54 10.79 -15.48
N GLU A 345 -9.28 10.64 -15.86
CA GLU A 345 -8.40 11.74 -16.32
C GLU A 345 -8.76 12.30 -17.72
N HIS A 346 -9.58 11.55 -18.47
CA HIS A 346 -10.14 12.01 -19.75
C HIS A 346 -11.32 12.96 -19.57
N HIS A 347 -11.87 13.08 -18.35
CA HIS A 347 -13.01 13.94 -18.09
C HIS A 347 -12.65 15.42 -18.35
N PRO A 348 -13.51 16.22 -19.01
CA PRO A 348 -13.19 17.58 -19.42
C PRO A 348 -12.87 18.52 -18.25
N ARG A 349 -13.40 18.23 -17.05
CA ARG A 349 -13.15 19.00 -15.82
C ARG A 349 -11.92 18.56 -15.02
N PHE A 350 -11.19 17.55 -15.46
CA PHE A 350 -9.96 17.14 -14.80
C PHE A 350 -8.87 18.19 -15.03
N ILE A 351 -8.26 18.69 -13.95
CA ILE A 351 -7.22 19.73 -13.99
C ILE A 351 -5.83 19.23 -13.55
N GLY A 352 -5.68 17.92 -13.27
CA GLY A 352 -4.40 17.29 -12.96
C GLY A 352 -4.26 16.83 -11.50
N THR A 353 -3.02 16.78 -11.04
CA THR A 353 -2.64 16.38 -9.68
C THR A 353 -2.49 17.62 -8.80
N TYR A 354 -3.23 17.67 -7.68
CA TYR A 354 -3.02 18.62 -6.60
C TYR A 354 -2.04 18.06 -5.58
N TRP A 355 -0.89 18.71 -5.50
CA TRP A 355 0.23 18.34 -4.62
C TRP A 355 0.97 19.61 -4.16
N GLY A 356 0.25 20.59 -3.63
CA GLY A 356 0.81 21.85 -3.15
C GLY A 356 1.66 22.56 -4.21
N ALA A 357 2.87 22.99 -3.83
CA ALA A 357 3.80 23.71 -4.71
C ALA A 357 4.25 22.90 -5.95
N VAL A 358 4.08 21.58 -5.94
CA VAL A 358 4.48 20.68 -7.04
C VAL A 358 3.27 20.08 -7.78
N SER A 359 2.14 20.76 -7.72
CA SER A 359 0.94 20.41 -8.48
C SER A 359 1.17 20.48 -10.00
N THR A 360 0.30 19.83 -10.76
CA THR A 360 0.17 20.09 -12.20
C THR A 360 0.00 21.59 -12.45
N THR A 361 0.56 22.10 -13.56
CA THR A 361 0.55 23.53 -13.91
C THR A 361 -0.85 24.14 -13.77
N PHE A 362 -0.95 25.24 -13.01
CA PHE A 362 -2.19 25.96 -12.66
C PHE A 362 -3.18 25.23 -11.75
N CYS A 363 -2.92 23.98 -11.34
CA CYS A 363 -3.83 23.23 -10.48
C CYS A 363 -3.83 23.77 -9.04
N ALA A 364 -2.66 24.09 -8.47
CA ALA A 364 -2.57 24.61 -7.11
C ALA A 364 -3.29 25.94 -6.97
N GLU A 365 -3.10 26.84 -7.93
CA GLU A 365 -3.70 28.18 -7.97
C GLU A 365 -5.23 28.11 -7.96
N ILE A 366 -5.81 27.10 -8.61
CA ILE A 366 -7.25 26.88 -8.63
C ILE A 366 -7.75 26.24 -7.34
N VAL A 367 -7.05 25.24 -6.82
CA VAL A 367 -7.47 24.55 -5.59
C VAL A 367 -7.32 25.43 -4.36
N GLU A 368 -6.20 26.13 -4.21
CA GLU A 368 -5.88 26.91 -3.01
C GLU A 368 -6.58 28.28 -2.98
N SER A 369 -6.94 28.84 -4.14
CA SER A 369 -7.74 30.07 -4.21
C SER A 369 -9.26 29.84 -4.14
N ALA A 370 -9.70 28.58 -4.08
CA ALA A 370 -11.10 28.21 -3.95
C ALA A 370 -11.71 28.71 -2.63
N ASP A 371 -13.01 28.95 -2.63
CA ASP A 371 -13.79 29.31 -1.44
C ASP A 371 -14.51 28.10 -0.82
N ALA A 372 -14.56 26.96 -1.51
CA ALA A 372 -14.94 25.67 -0.97
C ALA A 372 -14.26 24.52 -1.72
N TYR A 373 -13.91 23.45 -1.02
CA TYR A 373 -13.38 22.22 -1.65
C TYR A 373 -14.02 20.97 -1.07
N LEU A 374 -14.35 20.03 -1.96
CA LEU A 374 -14.70 18.66 -1.60
C LEU A 374 -13.48 17.76 -1.76
N PHE A 375 -12.93 17.27 -0.65
CA PHE A 375 -11.89 16.25 -0.64
C PHE A 375 -12.51 14.88 -0.40
N ALA A 376 -12.46 14.00 -1.40
CA ALA A 376 -12.98 12.64 -1.32
C ALA A 376 -11.86 11.63 -1.05
N GLY A 377 -11.81 11.09 0.16
CA GLY A 377 -10.83 10.10 0.60
C GLY A 377 -9.39 10.62 0.77
N PRO A 378 -9.15 11.83 1.30
CA PRO A 378 -7.79 12.36 1.40
C PRO A 378 -6.96 11.64 2.47
N ILE A 379 -5.66 11.61 2.24
CA ILE A 379 -4.63 11.31 3.25
C ILE A 379 -3.67 12.50 3.21
N PHE A 380 -3.67 13.31 4.27
CA PHE A 380 -2.72 14.40 4.45
C PHE A 380 -1.61 13.93 5.37
N ASN A 381 -0.43 13.66 4.81
CA ASN A 381 0.80 13.41 5.54
C ASN A 381 1.84 14.47 5.15
N ASP A 382 3.02 14.41 5.76
CA ASP A 382 4.18 15.24 5.44
C ASP A 382 4.50 15.26 3.94
N TYR A 383 4.47 14.11 3.25
CA TYR A 383 4.82 14.03 1.83
C TYR A 383 3.73 14.60 0.90
N SER A 384 2.48 14.23 1.11
CA SER A 384 1.33 14.68 0.30
C SER A 384 0.99 16.15 0.53
N SER A 385 1.42 16.71 1.66
CA SER A 385 1.30 18.13 2.00
C SER A 385 2.54 18.96 1.69
N VAL A 386 3.57 18.34 1.09
CA VAL A 386 4.83 18.98 0.72
C VAL A 386 5.46 19.68 1.93
N GLY A 387 5.68 18.93 3.01
CA GLY A 387 6.21 19.45 4.26
C GLY A 387 5.22 20.34 5.02
N TYR A 388 3.94 19.97 5.07
CA TYR A 388 2.87 20.73 5.75
C TYR A 388 2.67 22.16 5.21
N SER A 389 2.92 22.37 3.91
CA SER A 389 2.92 23.71 3.29
C SER A 389 1.69 24.00 2.40
N LEU A 390 0.67 23.13 2.41
CA LEU A 390 -0.58 23.37 1.67
C LEU A 390 -1.31 24.61 2.19
N LEU A 391 -1.80 25.45 1.28
CA LEU A 391 -2.56 26.66 1.65
C LEU A 391 -4.06 26.41 1.79
N LEU A 392 -4.42 25.24 2.35
CA LEU A 392 -5.80 24.85 2.61
C LEU A 392 -6.24 25.31 4.00
N LYS A 393 -7.46 25.82 4.06
CA LYS A 393 -8.23 26.21 5.25
C LYS A 393 -9.28 25.17 5.64
N ARG A 394 -9.29 24.70 6.88
CA ARG A 394 -10.21 23.62 7.28
C ARG A 394 -11.69 24.02 7.16
N GLU A 395 -12.00 25.28 7.48
CA GLU A 395 -13.35 25.85 7.45
C GLU A 395 -13.98 25.86 6.04
N LYS A 396 -13.17 25.73 4.99
CA LYS A 396 -13.61 25.67 3.59
C LYS A 396 -13.80 24.23 3.06
N ALA A 397 -13.53 23.21 3.87
CA ALA A 397 -13.45 21.82 3.42
C ALA A 397 -14.72 21.01 3.66
N VAL A 398 -15.17 20.27 2.64
CA VAL A 398 -15.99 19.06 2.83
C VAL A 398 -15.05 17.87 2.73
N ILE A 399 -14.75 17.21 3.84
CA ILE A 399 -13.87 16.04 3.89
C ILE A 399 -14.73 14.78 3.96
N VAL A 400 -14.69 13.96 2.91
CA VAL A 400 -15.41 12.69 2.82
C VAL A 400 -14.42 11.56 3.03
N GLN A 401 -14.49 10.83 4.13
CA GLN A 401 -13.75 9.58 4.36
C GLN A 401 -14.63 8.39 3.96
N PRO A 402 -14.11 7.14 3.90
CA PRO A 402 -14.89 5.98 3.43
C PRO A 402 -16.23 5.76 4.15
N ASP A 403 -16.31 6.05 5.45
CA ASP A 403 -17.46 5.75 6.32
C ASP A 403 -17.95 6.95 7.17
N ARG A 404 -17.37 8.14 6.95
CA ARG A 404 -17.71 9.37 7.68
C ARG A 404 -17.38 10.61 6.86
N MET A 405 -17.95 11.75 7.24
CA MET A 405 -17.60 13.04 6.63
C MET A 405 -17.68 14.23 7.59
N VAL A 406 -17.07 15.35 7.19
CA VAL A 406 -17.06 16.62 7.93
C VAL A 406 -17.30 17.76 6.93
N VAL A 407 -18.09 18.77 7.32
CA VAL A 407 -18.33 20.00 6.54
C VAL A 407 -17.79 21.19 7.33
N GLY A 408 -16.81 21.89 6.78
CA GLY A 408 -16.09 22.99 7.42
C GLY A 408 -15.52 22.59 8.79
N ASP A 409 -15.72 23.46 9.78
CA ASP A 409 -15.41 23.18 11.19
C ASP A 409 -16.59 22.57 11.95
N GLY A 410 -17.58 22.05 11.22
CA GLY A 410 -18.76 21.40 11.79
C GLY A 410 -18.48 20.02 12.40
N PRO A 411 -19.52 19.38 12.94
CA PRO A 411 -19.42 18.03 13.50
C PRO A 411 -19.15 16.99 12.41
N ALA A 412 -18.59 15.85 12.83
CA ALA A 412 -18.44 14.69 11.96
C ALA A 412 -19.75 13.88 11.88
N PHE A 413 -20.16 13.54 10.67
CA PHE A 413 -21.27 12.62 10.41
C PHE A 413 -20.70 11.23 10.16
N GLY A 414 -20.99 10.27 11.05
CA GLY A 414 -20.52 8.89 10.95
C GLY A 414 -21.57 7.93 10.42
N CYS A 415 -21.12 6.70 10.11
CA CYS A 415 -21.94 5.64 9.51
C CYS A 415 -22.54 6.06 8.16
N ILE A 416 -21.72 6.62 7.28
CA ILE A 416 -22.13 7.07 5.95
C ILE A 416 -21.10 6.58 4.94
N LEU A 417 -21.52 5.73 4.01
CA LEU A 417 -20.64 5.24 2.95
C LEU A 417 -20.39 6.33 1.91
N MET A 418 -19.12 6.58 1.59
CA MET A 418 -18.71 7.57 0.60
C MET A 418 -19.45 7.46 -0.75
N PRO A 419 -19.64 6.28 -1.37
CA PRO A 419 -20.38 6.19 -2.63
C PRO A 419 -21.85 6.63 -2.53
N GLU A 420 -22.52 6.31 -1.42
CA GLU A 420 -23.92 6.70 -1.20
C GLU A 420 -24.03 8.21 -0.98
N PHE A 421 -23.14 8.76 -0.17
CA PHE A 421 -23.05 10.20 0.04
C PHE A 421 -22.81 10.97 -1.26
N LEU A 422 -21.79 10.60 -2.03
CA LEU A 422 -21.45 11.29 -3.28
C LEU A 422 -22.59 11.19 -4.31
N ARG A 423 -23.26 10.03 -4.45
CA ARG A 423 -24.42 9.89 -5.35
C ARG A 423 -25.62 10.73 -4.90
N ALA A 424 -25.87 10.83 -3.60
CA ALA A 424 -26.95 11.65 -3.07
C ALA A 424 -26.64 13.15 -3.22
N LEU A 425 -25.39 13.54 -2.93
CA LEU A 425 -24.89 14.90 -3.10
C LEU A 425 -24.99 15.37 -4.56
N ALA A 426 -24.62 14.52 -5.52
CA ALA A 426 -24.73 14.83 -6.95
C ALA A 426 -26.14 15.28 -7.37
N LYS A 427 -27.20 14.80 -6.70
CA LYS A 427 -28.60 15.19 -6.99
C LYS A 427 -29.01 16.53 -6.38
N ARG A 428 -28.24 17.06 -5.43
CA ARG A 428 -28.54 18.29 -4.67
C ARG A 428 -27.66 19.47 -5.06
N LEU A 429 -26.54 19.22 -5.73
CA LEU A 429 -25.65 20.28 -6.21
C LEU A 429 -26.24 21.01 -7.41
N ARG A 430 -26.10 22.33 -7.40
CA ARG A 430 -26.36 23.21 -8.53
C ARG A 430 -25.09 23.30 -9.38
N ARG A 431 -25.27 23.34 -10.69
CA ARG A 431 -24.13 23.47 -11.61
C ARG A 431 -23.44 24.82 -11.41
N ASN A 432 -22.13 24.81 -11.17
CA ASN A 432 -21.27 26.01 -11.08
C ASN A 432 -19.92 25.73 -11.75
N THR A 433 -19.63 26.42 -12.87
CA THR A 433 -18.38 26.24 -13.63
C THR A 433 -17.32 27.27 -13.32
N THR A 434 -17.57 28.22 -12.42
CA THR A 434 -16.76 29.44 -12.22
C THR A 434 -15.27 29.12 -11.97
N ALA A 435 -14.98 28.16 -11.09
CA ALA A 435 -13.60 27.77 -10.79
C ALA A 435 -12.90 27.17 -12.02
N TYR A 436 -13.60 26.38 -12.83
CA TYR A 436 -13.05 25.81 -14.06
C TYR A 436 -12.92 26.86 -15.17
N ASP A 437 -13.83 27.83 -15.24
CA ASP A 437 -13.72 28.93 -16.20
C ASP A 437 -12.51 29.83 -15.85
N ASN A 438 -12.21 30.00 -14.56
CA ASN A 438 -10.98 30.64 -14.11
C ASN A 438 -9.73 29.84 -14.50
N TYR A 439 -9.74 28.52 -14.30
CA TYR A 439 -8.67 27.64 -14.76
C TYR A 439 -8.41 27.82 -16.25
N ARG A 440 -9.46 27.76 -17.09
CA ARG A 440 -9.34 27.93 -18.54
C ARG A 440 -8.77 29.28 -18.97
N ARG A 441 -9.02 30.35 -18.21
CA ARG A 441 -8.51 31.69 -18.50
C ARG A 441 -7.01 31.83 -18.22
N ILE A 442 -6.51 31.14 -17.19
CA ILE A 442 -5.08 31.20 -16.81
C ILE A 442 -4.25 30.06 -17.42
N PHE A 443 -4.91 28.99 -17.86
CA PHE A 443 -4.23 27.79 -18.32
C PHE A 443 -3.39 28.05 -19.57
N VAL A 444 -2.11 27.74 -19.44
CA VAL A 444 -1.16 27.66 -20.54
C VAL A 444 -0.72 26.21 -20.66
N PRO A 445 -0.95 25.54 -21.81
CA PRO A 445 -0.49 24.18 -22.00
C PRO A 445 1.02 24.07 -21.82
N ASP A 446 1.47 23.02 -21.13
CA ASP A 446 2.88 22.71 -21.03
C ASP A 446 3.47 22.46 -22.44
N ARG A 447 4.67 23.00 -22.67
CA ARG A 447 5.41 22.71 -23.90
C ARG A 447 6.08 21.36 -23.76
N GLU A 448 5.94 20.51 -24.76
CA GLU A 448 6.70 19.26 -24.79
C GLU A 448 8.20 19.56 -24.89
N PRO A 449 9.05 18.75 -24.24
CA PRO A 449 10.49 18.87 -24.40
C PRO A 449 10.86 18.80 -25.89
N PRO A 450 11.68 19.73 -26.40
CA PRO A 450 12.16 19.66 -27.77
C PRO A 450 12.97 18.37 -27.95
N ASN A 451 12.94 17.83 -29.17
CA ASN A 451 13.82 16.71 -29.50
C ASN A 451 15.28 17.13 -29.29
N GLY A 452 16.08 16.23 -28.74
CA GLY A 452 17.52 16.39 -28.59
C GLY A 452 18.21 16.46 -29.95
N LYS A 453 19.41 17.01 -29.94
CA LYS A 453 20.31 16.95 -31.10
C LYS A 453 20.88 15.54 -31.25
N PRO A 454 21.33 15.15 -32.46
CA PRO A 454 21.99 13.87 -32.66
C PRO A 454 23.14 13.66 -31.67
N ASN A 455 23.15 12.49 -31.01
CA ASN A 455 24.14 12.09 -30.01
C ASN A 455 24.14 12.91 -28.71
N GLU A 456 23.11 13.74 -28.46
CA GLU A 456 22.95 14.41 -27.17
C GLU A 456 22.62 13.37 -26.08
N PRO A 457 23.23 13.48 -24.88
CA PRO A 457 22.84 12.65 -23.75
C PRO A 457 21.33 12.73 -23.49
N LEU A 458 20.70 11.58 -23.29
CA LEU A 458 19.28 11.48 -23.03
C LEU A 458 18.94 12.20 -21.73
N ARG A 459 17.83 12.94 -21.76
CA ARG A 459 17.25 13.59 -20.59
C ARG A 459 16.00 12.87 -20.10
N VAL A 460 15.76 12.86 -18.80
CA VAL A 460 14.61 12.21 -18.16
C VAL A 460 13.29 12.77 -18.69
N ASN A 461 13.19 14.09 -18.88
CA ASN A 461 11.97 14.68 -19.45
C ASN A 461 11.68 14.21 -20.90
N VAL A 462 12.71 13.93 -21.71
CA VAL A 462 12.59 13.37 -23.05
C VAL A 462 12.17 11.89 -22.97
N LEU A 463 12.70 11.12 -22.02
CA LEU A 463 12.25 9.74 -21.76
C LEU A 463 10.73 9.69 -21.53
N PHE A 464 10.23 10.49 -20.60
CA PHE A 464 8.81 10.46 -20.22
C PHE A 464 7.88 11.04 -21.29
N LYS A 465 8.37 11.94 -22.15
CA LYS A 465 7.67 12.34 -23.38
C LYS A 465 7.37 11.13 -24.26
N HIS A 466 8.34 10.24 -24.45
CA HIS A 466 8.15 9.05 -25.27
C HIS A 466 7.32 7.96 -24.57
N ILE A 467 7.50 7.75 -23.27
CA ILE A 467 6.65 6.84 -22.48
C ILE A 467 5.18 7.26 -22.56
N LYS A 468 4.87 8.56 -22.46
CA LYS A 468 3.51 9.11 -22.65
C LYS A 468 2.91 8.68 -23.98
N GLY A 469 3.71 8.65 -25.06
CA GLY A 469 3.26 8.23 -26.39
C GLY A 469 2.99 6.72 -26.52
N MET A 470 3.49 5.90 -25.59
CA MET A 470 3.26 4.45 -25.56
C MET A 470 1.98 4.06 -24.82
N LEU A 471 1.41 4.95 -24.02
CA LEU A 471 0.29 4.61 -23.14
C LEU A 471 -1.00 4.38 -23.94
N SER A 472 -1.73 3.34 -23.54
CA SER A 472 -3.06 2.99 -24.05
C SER A 472 -3.95 2.49 -22.92
N GLY A 473 -5.22 2.20 -23.22
CA GLY A 473 -6.11 1.54 -22.25
C GLY A 473 -5.65 0.14 -21.84
N ASP A 474 -4.81 -0.48 -22.68
CA ASP A 474 -4.22 -1.81 -22.47
C ASP A 474 -2.87 -1.72 -21.73
N SER A 475 -2.50 -0.54 -21.22
CA SER A 475 -1.28 -0.32 -20.46
C SER A 475 -1.57 -0.20 -18.96
N ALA A 476 -0.56 -0.45 -18.15
CA ALA A 476 -0.54 -0.04 -16.75
C ALA A 476 0.85 0.51 -16.41
N VAL A 477 0.92 1.54 -15.56
CA VAL A 477 2.19 2.15 -15.15
C VAL A 477 2.45 1.85 -13.67
N VAL A 478 3.65 1.34 -13.36
CA VAL A 478 4.13 1.19 -11.98
C VAL A 478 5.26 2.20 -11.76
N ALA A 479 5.05 3.16 -10.86
CA ALA A 479 6.00 4.24 -10.58
C ALA A 479 6.70 4.02 -9.24
N GLU A 480 8.00 3.73 -9.30
CA GLU A 480 8.83 3.53 -8.09
C GLU A 480 9.07 4.83 -7.32
N THR A 481 9.33 4.69 -6.01
CA THR A 481 9.87 5.76 -5.15
C THR A 481 11.16 6.33 -5.73
N GLY A 482 11.20 7.66 -5.88
CA GLY A 482 12.29 8.38 -6.55
C GLY A 482 11.75 9.40 -7.54
N ASP A 483 12.58 9.84 -8.48
CA ASP A 483 12.13 10.81 -9.51
C ASP A 483 11.07 10.22 -10.47
N SER A 484 10.95 8.88 -10.51
CA SER A 484 9.85 8.18 -11.18
C SER A 484 8.47 8.64 -10.69
N TRP A 485 8.31 8.94 -9.40
CA TRP A 485 7.04 9.47 -8.87
C TRP A 485 6.62 10.75 -9.59
N PHE A 486 7.51 11.74 -9.65
CA PHE A 486 7.20 13.05 -10.20
C PHE A 486 7.01 13.00 -11.72
N ASN A 487 7.85 12.25 -12.42
CA ASN A 487 7.74 12.14 -13.87
C ASN A 487 6.50 11.33 -14.30
N CYS A 488 6.14 10.26 -13.59
CA CYS A 488 4.93 9.49 -13.86
C CYS A 488 3.65 10.28 -13.55
N GLN A 489 3.67 11.22 -12.60
CA GLN A 489 2.52 12.10 -12.32
C GLN A 489 2.15 12.99 -13.52
N LYS A 490 3.13 13.33 -14.37
CA LYS A 490 2.93 14.15 -15.59
C LYS A 490 2.33 13.37 -16.76
N LEU A 491 2.28 12.03 -16.67
CA LEU A 491 1.69 11.20 -17.71
C LEU A 491 0.18 11.38 -17.69
N ARG A 492 -0.43 11.73 -18.82
CA ARG A 492 -1.89 11.75 -18.94
C ARG A 492 -2.39 10.35 -19.28
N LEU A 493 -3.19 9.76 -18.41
CA LEU A 493 -3.59 8.36 -18.54
C LEU A 493 -4.79 8.22 -19.49
N PRO A 494 -4.68 7.40 -20.55
CA PRO A 494 -5.84 7.02 -21.35
C PRO A 494 -6.90 6.28 -20.52
N GLU A 495 -8.13 6.26 -21.01
CA GLU A 495 -9.18 5.46 -20.39
C GLU A 495 -8.78 3.98 -20.34
N GLY A 496 -8.95 3.34 -19.18
CA GLY A 496 -8.56 1.95 -18.94
C GLY A 496 -7.10 1.77 -18.51
N CYS A 497 -6.23 2.77 -18.65
CA CYS A 497 -4.83 2.65 -18.24
C CYS A 497 -4.71 2.51 -16.71
N GLY A 498 -4.00 1.48 -16.27
CA GLY A 498 -3.67 1.29 -14.85
C GLY A 498 -2.57 2.25 -14.38
N TYR A 499 -2.55 2.57 -13.10
CA TYR A 499 -1.48 3.37 -12.49
C TYR A 499 -1.30 3.00 -11.03
N GLU A 500 -0.07 2.67 -10.64
CA GLU A 500 0.26 2.30 -9.27
C GLU A 500 1.46 3.07 -8.72
N PHE A 501 1.32 3.39 -7.45
CA PHE A 501 2.15 4.31 -6.69
C PHE A 501 2.09 3.88 -5.21
N GLN A 502 3.22 3.76 -4.51
CA GLN A 502 3.29 3.38 -3.09
C GLN A 502 3.78 4.55 -2.22
N MET A 503 2.96 5.59 -2.08
CA MET A 503 3.41 6.85 -1.45
C MET A 503 3.45 6.79 0.06
N GLN A 504 2.50 6.09 0.67
CA GLN A 504 2.33 6.14 2.12
C GLN A 504 3.40 5.31 2.81
N TYR A 505 3.78 4.18 2.20
CA TYR A 505 4.84 3.34 2.71
C TYR A 505 6.22 3.69 2.15
N GLY A 506 6.31 4.00 0.85
CA GLY A 506 7.52 4.54 0.24
C GLY A 506 8.74 3.62 0.29
N SER A 507 8.57 2.30 0.25
CA SER A 507 9.71 1.38 0.34
C SER A 507 10.35 1.14 -1.03
N ILE A 508 11.59 1.60 -1.21
CA ILE A 508 12.35 1.39 -2.45
C ILE A 508 12.51 -0.10 -2.76
N GLY A 509 12.36 -0.47 -4.03
CA GLY A 509 12.38 -1.86 -4.49
C GLY A 509 11.00 -2.53 -4.51
N TRP A 510 9.96 -1.89 -3.95
CA TRP A 510 8.58 -2.36 -4.06
C TRP A 510 8.17 -2.60 -5.52
N SER A 511 8.55 -1.70 -6.44
CA SER A 511 8.03 -1.70 -7.80
C SER A 511 8.39 -2.94 -8.62
N VAL A 512 9.51 -3.61 -8.34
CA VAL A 512 9.88 -4.85 -9.06
C VAL A 512 8.90 -5.97 -8.69
N GLY A 513 8.72 -6.24 -7.40
CA GLY A 513 7.75 -7.23 -6.93
C GLY A 513 6.32 -6.84 -7.30
N ALA A 514 5.96 -5.57 -7.16
CA ALA A 514 4.63 -5.09 -7.54
C ALA A 514 4.35 -5.24 -9.05
N THR A 515 5.36 -5.06 -9.90
CA THR A 515 5.25 -5.31 -11.35
C THR A 515 4.96 -6.78 -11.63
N LEU A 516 5.66 -7.69 -10.94
CA LEU A 516 5.42 -9.14 -11.03
C LEU A 516 3.97 -9.46 -10.66
N GLY A 517 3.51 -8.96 -9.52
CA GLY A 517 2.16 -9.16 -9.01
C GLY A 517 1.08 -8.60 -9.93
N TYR A 518 1.23 -7.34 -10.34
CA TYR A 518 0.24 -6.64 -11.17
C TYR A 518 0.10 -7.29 -12.55
N ALA A 519 1.21 -7.63 -13.20
CA ALA A 519 1.21 -8.30 -14.50
C ALA A 519 0.60 -9.72 -14.43
N GLN A 520 0.73 -10.40 -13.28
CA GLN A 520 0.08 -11.69 -13.06
C GLN A 520 -1.45 -11.55 -12.91
N ALA A 521 -1.91 -10.47 -12.27
CA ALA A 521 -3.34 -10.18 -12.09
C ALA A 521 -4.02 -9.64 -13.36
N ALA A 522 -3.39 -8.72 -14.07
CA ALA A 522 -3.91 -8.04 -15.26
C ALA A 522 -3.23 -8.53 -16.54
N LYS A 523 -3.49 -9.78 -16.92
CA LYS A 523 -2.89 -10.43 -18.11
C LYS A 523 -3.31 -9.79 -19.44
N ASP A 524 -4.39 -9.02 -19.43
CA ASP A 524 -4.87 -8.20 -20.53
C ASP A 524 -4.07 -6.89 -20.69
N LYS A 525 -3.26 -6.52 -19.71
CA LYS A 525 -2.47 -5.29 -19.72
C LYS A 525 -0.99 -5.54 -19.90
N ARG A 526 -0.33 -4.63 -20.62
CA ARG A 526 1.14 -4.56 -20.65
C ARG A 526 1.62 -3.55 -19.60
N VAL A 527 2.30 -4.05 -18.58
CA VAL A 527 2.82 -3.22 -17.49
C VAL A 527 4.11 -2.51 -17.94
N ILE A 528 4.17 -1.21 -17.70
CA ILE A 528 5.34 -0.34 -17.90
C ILE A 528 5.82 0.09 -16.52
N ALA A 529 7.00 -0.36 -16.11
CA ALA A 529 7.59 -0.03 -14.82
C ALA A 529 8.72 1.00 -15.00
N CYS A 530 8.68 2.07 -14.21
CA CYS A 530 9.72 3.11 -14.17
C CYS A 530 10.46 3.02 -12.84
N ILE A 531 11.67 2.45 -12.86
CA ILE A 531 12.39 2.02 -11.66
C ILE A 531 13.76 2.69 -11.63
N GLY A 532 14.12 3.35 -10.53
CA GLY A 532 15.48 3.86 -10.34
C GLY A 532 16.47 2.72 -10.07
N ASP A 533 17.70 2.89 -10.50
CA ASP A 533 18.79 1.93 -10.32
C ASP A 533 19.02 1.50 -8.87
N GLY A 534 19.04 2.45 -7.92
CA GLY A 534 19.16 2.15 -6.49
C GLY A 534 18.00 1.30 -5.95
N SER A 535 16.76 1.60 -6.36
CA SER A 535 15.60 0.80 -5.98
C SER A 535 15.64 -0.61 -6.56
N PHE A 536 16.07 -0.74 -7.82
CA PHE A 536 16.18 -2.03 -8.48
C PHE A 536 17.15 -2.97 -7.78
N GLN A 537 18.25 -2.47 -7.21
CA GLN A 537 19.23 -3.32 -6.48
C GLN A 537 18.63 -4.07 -5.29
N VAL A 538 17.54 -3.59 -4.70
CA VAL A 538 16.91 -4.20 -3.53
C VAL A 538 16.19 -5.51 -3.89
N THR A 539 15.58 -5.58 -5.07
CA THR A 539 14.62 -6.65 -5.43
C THR A 539 14.79 -7.21 -6.85
N ALA A 540 15.88 -6.89 -7.55
CA ALA A 540 16.17 -7.25 -8.95
C ALA A 540 15.90 -8.71 -9.33
N GLN A 541 16.11 -9.65 -8.41
CA GLN A 541 15.93 -11.08 -8.60
C GLN A 541 14.52 -11.49 -9.07
N ASP A 542 13.49 -10.69 -8.79
CA ASP A 542 12.12 -10.98 -9.24
C ASP A 542 11.94 -10.91 -10.76
N VAL A 543 12.87 -10.29 -11.49
CA VAL A 543 12.93 -10.41 -12.96
C VAL A 543 12.99 -11.88 -13.37
N SER A 544 13.66 -12.75 -12.60
CA SER A 544 13.69 -14.19 -12.87
C SER A 544 12.30 -14.84 -12.78
N THR A 545 11.50 -14.43 -11.80
CA THR A 545 10.12 -14.91 -11.65
C THR A 545 9.24 -14.39 -12.77
N MET A 546 9.38 -13.12 -13.17
CA MET A 546 8.64 -12.55 -14.31
C MET A 546 8.91 -13.34 -15.61
N LEU A 547 10.18 -13.68 -15.87
CA LEU A 547 10.58 -14.50 -17.01
C LEU A 547 9.99 -15.90 -16.95
N ARG A 548 10.06 -16.56 -15.78
CA ARG A 548 9.46 -17.89 -15.58
C ARG A 548 7.94 -17.88 -15.77
N CYS A 549 7.27 -16.77 -15.46
CA CYS A 549 5.84 -16.57 -15.65
C CYS A 549 5.47 -16.10 -17.07
N GLY A 550 6.44 -15.92 -17.98
CA GLY A 550 6.19 -15.48 -19.36
C GLY A 550 5.62 -14.06 -19.47
N GLN A 551 5.95 -13.18 -18.51
CA GLN A 551 5.42 -11.82 -18.49
C GLN A 551 5.99 -10.95 -19.61
N LYS A 552 5.21 -9.95 -20.01
CA LYS A 552 5.50 -9.09 -21.18
C LYS A 552 5.79 -7.63 -20.80
N SER A 553 6.09 -7.40 -19.52
CA SER A 553 6.31 -6.06 -18.96
C SER A 553 7.47 -5.34 -19.63
N ILE A 554 7.40 -4.02 -19.69
CA ILE A 554 8.50 -3.14 -20.11
C ILE A 554 9.05 -2.46 -18.87
N ILE A 555 10.31 -2.71 -18.54
CA ILE A 555 11.00 -2.07 -17.42
C ILE A 555 11.94 -1.01 -17.98
N PHE A 556 11.66 0.25 -17.67
CA PHE A 556 12.61 1.35 -17.84
C PHE A 556 13.39 1.51 -16.54
N LEU A 557 14.62 1.00 -16.53
CA LEU A 557 15.55 1.21 -15.44
C LEU A 557 16.26 2.55 -15.66
N ILE A 558 16.00 3.54 -14.81
CA ILE A 558 16.66 4.84 -14.86
C ILE A 558 17.98 4.74 -14.09
N ASN A 559 19.08 4.62 -14.82
CA ASN A 559 20.44 4.56 -14.31
C ASN A 559 21.04 5.97 -14.31
N ASN A 560 20.98 6.61 -13.15
CA ASN A 560 21.57 7.92 -12.88
C ASN A 560 22.69 7.84 -11.82
N GLY A 561 23.02 6.64 -11.34
CA GLY A 561 24.20 6.34 -10.53
C GLY A 561 24.03 6.56 -9.03
N GLY A 562 22.80 6.63 -8.50
CA GLY A 562 22.59 6.85 -7.06
C GLY A 562 21.15 7.15 -6.64
N TYR A 563 21.00 7.54 -5.38
CA TYR A 563 19.71 7.93 -4.81
C TYR A 563 19.40 9.42 -5.03
N THR A 564 19.08 9.82 -6.27
CA THR A 564 18.83 11.25 -6.61
C THR A 564 17.75 11.90 -5.74
N ILE A 565 16.69 11.18 -5.37
CA ILE A 565 15.66 11.74 -4.45
C ILE A 565 16.26 12.15 -3.10
N GLU A 566 17.21 11.37 -2.57
CA GLU A 566 17.88 11.68 -1.32
C GLU A 566 18.93 12.78 -1.50
N VAL A 567 19.57 12.88 -2.67
CA VAL A 567 20.45 14.01 -3.01
C VAL A 567 19.70 15.34 -2.91
N GLU A 568 18.46 15.38 -3.43
CA GLU A 568 17.63 16.60 -3.40
C GLU A 568 16.94 16.87 -2.05
N ILE A 569 16.98 15.92 -1.11
CA ILE A 569 16.55 16.13 0.28
C ILE A 569 17.75 16.52 1.15
N HIS A 570 18.80 15.70 1.14
CA HIS A 570 20.03 15.85 1.92
C HIS A 570 21.19 15.02 1.35
N ASP A 571 22.08 15.68 0.62
CA ASP A 571 23.19 15.02 -0.07
C ASP A 571 24.31 14.51 0.88
N GLY A 572 24.94 13.40 0.50
CA GLY A 572 26.04 12.78 1.22
C GLY A 572 26.53 11.47 0.58
N PRO A 573 27.66 10.90 1.06
CA PRO A 573 28.28 9.72 0.44
C PRO A 573 27.41 8.46 0.48
N TYR A 574 26.41 8.40 1.36
CA TYR A 574 25.44 7.30 1.44
C TYR A 574 24.46 7.26 0.25
N ASN A 575 24.42 8.31 -0.58
CA ASN A 575 23.62 8.36 -1.82
C ASN A 575 24.31 7.71 -3.02
N VAL A 576 25.61 7.39 -2.88
CA VAL A 576 26.41 6.77 -3.95
C VAL A 576 26.29 5.25 -3.86
N ILE A 577 25.84 4.63 -4.94
CA ILE A 577 25.67 3.18 -5.03
C ILE A 577 26.75 2.55 -5.93
N LYS A 578 26.97 1.24 -5.78
CA LYS A 578 27.79 0.50 -6.72
C LYS A 578 27.03 0.31 -8.03
N ASN A 579 27.42 0.98 -9.10
CA ASN A 579 26.82 0.76 -10.41
C ASN A 579 27.02 -0.70 -10.87
N TRP A 580 25.98 -1.32 -11.43
CA TRP A 580 26.01 -2.68 -11.99
C TRP A 580 25.99 -2.64 -13.51
N ASP A 581 26.31 -3.76 -14.15
CA ASP A 581 25.88 -3.99 -15.52
C ASP A 581 24.45 -4.57 -15.47
N TYR A 582 23.44 -3.70 -15.42
CA TYR A 582 22.05 -4.12 -15.21
C TYR A 582 21.52 -4.98 -16.36
N THR A 583 21.79 -4.61 -17.63
CA THR A 583 21.44 -5.50 -18.74
C THR A 583 22.23 -6.81 -18.69
N GLY A 584 23.50 -6.77 -18.26
CA GLY A 584 24.31 -7.97 -18.08
C GLY A 584 23.74 -8.91 -17.01
N LEU A 585 23.28 -8.37 -15.88
CA LEU A 585 22.58 -9.11 -14.83
C LEU A 585 21.30 -9.78 -15.39
N VAL A 586 20.46 -9.03 -16.09
CA VAL A 586 19.22 -9.58 -16.68
C VAL A 586 19.52 -10.65 -17.72
N ASN A 587 20.54 -10.46 -18.56
CA ASN A 587 20.97 -11.46 -19.53
C ASN A 587 21.58 -12.72 -18.87
N ALA A 588 22.20 -12.57 -17.69
CA ALA A 588 22.73 -13.69 -16.92
C ALA A 588 21.63 -14.56 -16.29
N ILE A 589 20.43 -14.00 -16.06
CA ILE A 589 19.24 -14.78 -15.71
C ILE A 589 18.83 -15.55 -16.97
N HIS A 590 19.27 -16.81 -17.06
CA HIS A 590 19.16 -17.62 -18.28
C HIS A 590 17.73 -17.62 -18.84
N ASN A 591 17.59 -17.11 -20.06
CA ASN A 591 16.34 -16.95 -20.77
C ASN A 591 16.17 -18.09 -21.79
N SER A 592 16.03 -19.32 -21.31
CA SER A 592 16.04 -20.57 -22.09
C SER A 592 15.11 -20.59 -23.32
N GLU A 593 14.11 -19.71 -23.38
CA GLU A 593 13.08 -19.64 -24.43
C GLU A 593 13.10 -18.36 -25.28
N GLY A 594 14.06 -17.44 -25.06
CA GLY A 594 14.15 -16.20 -25.86
C GLY A 594 13.12 -15.12 -25.51
N ASN A 595 12.49 -15.19 -24.34
CA ASN A 595 11.39 -14.33 -23.87
C ASN A 595 11.86 -13.08 -23.08
N CYS A 596 13.01 -12.52 -23.43
CA CYS A 596 13.57 -11.31 -22.83
C CYS A 596 14.36 -10.55 -23.88
N TRP A 597 14.21 -9.23 -23.91
CA TRP A 597 15.02 -8.34 -24.72
C TRP A 597 15.57 -7.22 -23.85
N THR A 598 16.86 -6.96 -23.97
CA THR A 598 17.55 -5.92 -23.19
C THR A 598 18.22 -4.90 -24.10
N MET A 599 18.20 -3.62 -23.74
CA MET A 599 18.97 -2.59 -24.44
C MET A 599 19.45 -1.51 -23.48
N LYS A 600 20.66 -1.00 -23.69
CA LYS A 600 21.14 0.24 -23.05
C LYS A 600 20.85 1.43 -23.96
N VAL A 601 20.32 2.49 -23.39
CA VAL A 601 19.95 3.71 -24.11
C VAL A 601 20.64 4.90 -23.46
N ARG A 602 21.33 5.71 -24.26
CA ARG A 602 22.06 6.94 -23.86
C ARG A 602 21.62 8.18 -24.61
N THR A 603 20.90 8.03 -25.72
CA THR A 603 20.45 9.14 -26.57
C THR A 603 18.98 8.97 -26.94
N GLU A 604 18.35 10.03 -27.45
CA GLU A 604 16.95 9.96 -27.89
C GLU A 604 16.76 9.04 -29.10
N GLU A 605 17.73 8.94 -30.01
CA GLU A 605 17.66 8.03 -31.16
C GLU A 605 17.59 6.57 -30.71
N GLN A 606 18.46 6.18 -29.77
CA GLN A 606 18.47 4.84 -29.18
C GLN A 606 17.16 4.56 -28.43
N LEU A 607 16.59 5.57 -27.76
CA LEU A 607 15.29 5.43 -27.10
C LEU A 607 14.17 5.16 -28.12
N LYS A 608 14.14 5.91 -29.23
CA LYS A 608 13.15 5.70 -30.31
C LYS A 608 13.27 4.31 -30.92
N GLU A 609 14.50 3.84 -31.15
CA GLU A 609 14.77 2.48 -31.62
C GLU A 609 14.27 1.42 -30.62
N ALA A 610 14.57 1.61 -29.33
CA ALA A 610 14.10 0.73 -28.28
C ALA A 610 12.57 0.68 -28.24
N ILE A 611 11.90 1.83 -28.30
CA ILE A 611 10.44 1.94 -28.28
C ILE A 611 9.82 1.26 -29.50
N ALA A 612 10.36 1.49 -30.70
CA ALA A 612 9.91 0.80 -31.91
C ALA A 612 10.07 -0.73 -31.81
N THR A 613 11.16 -1.18 -31.20
CA THR A 613 11.44 -2.62 -30.99
C THR A 613 10.45 -3.25 -30.01
N VAL A 614 10.26 -2.63 -28.83
CA VAL A 614 9.37 -3.19 -27.80
C VAL A 614 7.90 -3.09 -28.19
N THR A 615 7.50 -2.10 -28.99
CA THR A 615 6.11 -1.98 -29.49
C THR A 615 5.85 -2.85 -30.73
N GLY A 616 6.91 -3.23 -31.46
CA GLY A 616 6.85 -4.08 -32.64
C GLY A 616 7.36 -5.51 -32.37
N ALA A 617 8.58 -5.80 -32.80
CA ALA A 617 9.14 -7.16 -32.86
C ALA A 617 9.25 -7.85 -31.48
N LYS A 618 9.31 -7.10 -30.38
CA LYS A 618 9.44 -7.59 -29.00
C LYS A 618 8.21 -7.27 -28.15
N LYS A 619 7.03 -7.13 -28.76
CA LYS A 619 5.78 -6.86 -28.04
C LYS A 619 5.31 -7.99 -27.12
N ASP A 620 5.72 -9.22 -27.43
CA ASP A 620 5.25 -10.44 -26.77
C ASP A 620 6.22 -11.00 -25.73
N CYS A 621 7.24 -10.24 -25.32
CA CYS A 621 8.21 -10.66 -24.31
C CYS A 621 8.52 -9.55 -23.30
N LEU A 622 9.18 -9.92 -22.20
CA LEU A 622 9.71 -8.96 -21.24
C LEU A 622 10.78 -8.09 -21.92
N CYS A 623 10.71 -6.78 -21.70
CA CYS A 623 11.67 -5.83 -22.26
C CYS A 623 12.31 -5.04 -21.14
N PHE A 624 13.65 -5.05 -21.06
CA PHE A 624 14.41 -4.36 -20.04
C PHE A 624 15.30 -3.29 -20.69
N ILE A 625 14.99 -2.03 -20.45
CA ILE A 625 15.70 -0.90 -21.05
C ILE A 625 16.46 -0.17 -19.93
N GLU A 626 17.78 -0.26 -19.96
CA GLU A 626 18.66 0.51 -19.09
C GLU A 626 18.84 1.91 -19.70
N VAL A 627 18.20 2.90 -19.10
CA VAL A 627 18.22 4.30 -19.53
C VAL A 627 19.30 5.03 -18.75
N ILE A 628 20.37 5.45 -19.43
CA ILE A 628 21.50 6.10 -18.80
C ILE A 628 21.35 7.61 -18.97
N VAL A 629 21.21 8.29 -17.84
CA VAL A 629 21.00 9.74 -17.77
C VAL A 629 22.01 10.37 -16.82
N HIS A 630 22.10 11.70 -16.83
CA HIS A 630 22.98 12.42 -15.92
C HIS A 630 22.46 12.33 -14.48
N LYS A 631 23.36 12.22 -13.48
CA LYS A 631 23.01 12.10 -12.06
C LYS A 631 22.13 13.24 -11.53
N ASP A 632 22.38 14.44 -12.03
CA ASP A 632 21.69 15.68 -11.63
C ASP A 632 20.52 16.03 -12.58
N ASP A 633 20.20 15.16 -13.56
CA ASP A 633 19.03 15.35 -14.43
C ASP A 633 17.78 14.80 -13.74
N THR A 634 17.10 15.69 -13.04
CA THR A 634 15.95 15.40 -12.20
C THR A 634 14.77 16.34 -12.48
N SER A 635 13.57 15.96 -12.07
CA SER A 635 12.39 16.80 -12.25
C SER A 635 12.43 18.07 -11.39
N LYS A 636 11.90 19.20 -11.91
CA LYS A 636 11.76 20.44 -11.15
C LYS A 636 10.90 20.26 -9.89
N GLU A 637 9.95 19.33 -9.95
CA GLU A 637 9.05 19.00 -8.86
C GLU A 637 9.80 18.31 -7.72
N LEU A 638 10.74 17.39 -8.02
CA LEU A 638 11.58 16.80 -7.00
C LEU A 638 12.47 17.85 -6.32
N LEU A 639 13.04 18.81 -7.06
CA LEU A 639 13.84 19.89 -6.47
C LEU A 639 13.05 20.69 -5.41
N GLU A 640 11.85 21.14 -5.77
CA GLU A 640 10.99 21.94 -4.87
C GLU A 640 10.44 21.10 -3.70
N TRP A 641 10.00 19.87 -3.99
CA TRP A 641 9.45 18.97 -2.98
C TRP A 641 10.50 18.52 -1.98
N GLY A 642 11.69 18.13 -2.45
CA GLY A 642 12.81 17.65 -1.64
C GLY A 642 13.27 18.70 -0.63
N SER A 643 13.42 19.95 -1.08
CA SER A 643 13.78 21.08 -0.20
C SER A 643 12.76 21.30 0.92
N ARG A 644 11.45 21.25 0.62
CA ARG A 644 10.38 21.44 1.62
C ARG A 644 10.28 20.28 2.60
N VAL A 645 10.43 19.04 2.14
CA VAL A 645 10.45 17.86 3.01
C VAL A 645 11.68 17.87 3.91
N SER A 646 12.84 18.24 3.38
CA SER A 646 14.07 18.42 4.16
C SER A 646 13.86 19.43 5.29
N ALA A 647 13.33 20.62 4.98
CA ALA A 647 13.03 21.65 5.98
C ALA A 647 12.02 21.20 7.04
N ALA A 648 11.00 20.44 6.64
CA ALA A 648 10.03 19.88 7.58
C ALA A 648 10.69 18.85 8.51
N ASN A 649 11.52 17.96 7.99
CA ASN A 649 12.20 16.91 8.78
C ASN A 649 13.23 17.49 9.74
N SER A 650 13.96 18.52 9.32
CA SER A 650 15.03 19.14 10.11
C SER A 650 14.55 20.26 11.05
N ARG A 651 13.24 20.50 11.16
CA ARG A 651 12.70 21.58 12.00
C ARG A 651 13.14 21.40 13.47
N PRO A 652 13.54 22.47 14.17
CA PRO A 652 13.95 22.36 15.57
C PRO A 652 12.78 21.87 16.43
N PRO A 653 13.06 21.19 17.56
CA PRO A 653 12.03 20.91 18.55
C PRO A 653 11.31 22.20 18.96
N ASN A 654 9.99 22.15 19.08
CA ASN A 654 9.24 23.28 19.61
C ASN A 654 9.72 23.56 21.04
N PRO A 655 10.07 24.81 21.40
CA PRO A 655 10.32 25.16 22.79
C PRO A 655 9.03 24.88 23.58
N GLN A 656 9.12 23.98 24.55
CA GLN A 656 8.01 23.58 25.43
C GLN A 656 7.61 24.69 26.38
#